data_AF-A0A1I6DXL3-F1
#
_entry.id   AF-A0A1I6DXL3-F1
#
_cell.length_a   1.000
_cell.length_b   1.000
_cell.length_c   1.000
_cell.angle_alpha   90.00
_cell.angle_beta   90.00
_cell.angle_gamma   90.00
#
_symmetry.space_group_name_H-M   'P 1'
#
loop_
_entity.id
_entity.type
_entity.pdbx_description
1 polymer ?
#
loop_
_entity_poly.entity_id
_entity_poly.type
_entity_poly.pdbx_seq_one_letter_code
_entity_poly.pdbx_strand_id
1 'polypeptide(L)'
;MALSRRSGQRFQGSIWPGFVDAMTGLLLVLMFVLTIFMIVQFVLQEEITGQESELSELSTEVQALARALGLERARNEALDTQVAGLSATLEDADAEIATQSALIAALTGQRDTAEAALAEARGQIVTFEAQVASLLAERDGALEAVAGLESAQAELLSEQEALNLALADARSEIDAAAETARLAAARREALEAMVAELRGQAESAEATLADTLARLNESASENSELQTELEAAEAARLAEAALAEELRARLAEAADALTEEERARLAEAAAAEALRERLKSADAELTAMSLALEEQRRAAEETLTLLAAAREAEADLDTRLAAALLEADAARDEARTTVSEQQDALERERAAREAAEADLAAALAETVSVQSARDEVARELAAALAAKLAAEQEAERRLTAEEERQALLAQARAELSDRETQSAEAQRQVAALNAQVAALRQQVGALQTLLDDAKERDEDRQVQLESLGAELNTALARVASEERRRRLLEEAERQRLEAENRDLESYRSDFFGRLREVLDDEDGIRVEGDRFVFSSEVLFPPAEAALSPSGQAEVAKVADLLQRIAAEIPPEIDWIIRVDGHTDDTPLSGAGTYADNWQLSQARALSVVRYMVEEEGIPPQRLSANGFGEYQPVNPADTPEARAQNRRIELKLTER
;
A
#
# COMPACT_ATOMS: atom_id res chain seq x y z
N MET A 1 94.55 19.10 -160.59
CA MET A 1 93.76 20.20 -161.17
C MET A 1 92.28 19.84 -161.10
N ALA A 2 91.38 20.75 -161.51
CA ALA A 2 89.93 20.66 -161.28
C ALA A 2 89.11 20.01 -162.43
N LEU A 3 87.78 19.93 -162.20
CA LEU A 3 86.64 19.96 -163.17
C LEU A 3 86.01 18.65 -163.76
N SER A 4 84.76 18.38 -163.30
CA SER A 4 83.49 18.34 -164.09
C SER A 4 82.97 17.05 -164.80
N ARG A 5 81.77 16.56 -164.41
CA ARG A 5 80.50 16.47 -165.23
C ARG A 5 79.25 15.85 -164.49
N ARG A 6 78.08 15.80 -165.18
CA ARG A 6 76.64 15.50 -164.80
C ARG A 6 76.26 13.98 -164.80
N SER A 7 75.06 13.41 -164.46
CA SER A 7 73.70 13.71 -163.84
C SER A 7 72.89 12.36 -163.74
N GLY A 8 71.65 12.11 -163.24
CA GLY A 8 70.50 12.86 -162.64
C GLY A 8 69.16 12.02 -162.67
N GLN A 9 68.00 12.54 -162.19
CA GLN A 9 66.63 11.90 -162.02
C GLN A 9 66.44 11.01 -160.75
N ARG A 10 65.25 10.75 -160.11
CA ARG A 10 63.83 11.29 -160.02
C ARG A 10 63.17 10.64 -158.75
N PHE A 11 62.56 11.32 -157.75
CA PHE A 11 61.19 11.92 -157.57
C PHE A 11 60.13 11.04 -156.81
N GLN A 12 59.23 11.68 -156.01
CA GLN A 12 58.17 11.15 -155.09
C GLN A 12 58.61 10.49 -153.75
N GLY A 13 57.88 10.58 -152.61
CA GLY A 13 56.85 11.56 -152.19
C GLY A 13 55.75 11.05 -151.22
N SER A 14 55.69 11.51 -149.96
CA SER A 14 54.56 11.31 -149.01
C SER A 14 54.56 12.31 -147.84
N ILE A 15 53.39 12.65 -147.26
CA ILE A 15 53.23 13.69 -146.21
C ILE A 15 52.21 13.24 -145.14
N TRP A 16 52.64 12.71 -143.98
CA TRP A 16 51.90 12.74 -142.69
C TRP A 16 52.73 12.11 -141.55
N PRO A 17 52.94 12.83 -140.42
CA PRO A 17 53.17 12.16 -139.14
C PRO A 17 52.46 12.80 -137.92
N GLY A 18 51.71 13.90 -138.08
CA GLY A 18 51.29 14.74 -136.95
C GLY A 18 50.10 14.26 -136.09
N PHE A 19 49.23 13.38 -136.62
CA PHE A 19 48.00 12.97 -135.92
C PHE A 19 48.18 11.73 -135.03
N VAL A 20 49.11 10.85 -135.39
CA VAL A 20 49.39 9.60 -134.65
C VAL A 20 49.97 9.93 -133.27
N ASP A 21 50.90 10.88 -133.20
CA ASP A 21 51.57 11.29 -131.96
C ASP A 21 50.59 11.86 -130.92
N ALA A 22 49.57 12.60 -131.37
CA ALA A 22 48.49 13.09 -130.52
C ALA A 22 47.60 11.95 -129.98
N MET A 23 47.34 10.91 -130.78
CA MET A 23 46.58 9.72 -130.36
C MET A 23 47.36 8.87 -129.36
N THR A 24 48.66 8.63 -129.60
CA THR A 24 49.53 7.88 -128.66
C THR A 24 49.78 8.65 -127.38
N GLY A 25 49.92 9.98 -127.45
CA GLY A 25 49.99 10.85 -126.27
C GLY A 25 48.70 10.78 -125.43
N LEU A 26 47.53 10.80 -126.07
CA LEU A 26 46.24 10.68 -125.36
C LEU A 26 46.04 9.29 -124.74
N LEU A 27 46.49 8.22 -125.38
CA LEU A 27 46.50 6.87 -124.82
C LEU A 27 47.48 6.73 -123.63
N LEU A 28 48.67 7.32 -123.70
CA LEU A 28 49.63 7.35 -122.59
C LEU A 28 49.08 8.15 -121.41
N VAL A 29 48.42 9.29 -121.65
CA VAL A 29 47.73 10.06 -120.59
C VAL A 29 46.57 9.26 -120.00
N LEU A 30 45.78 8.56 -120.81
CA LEU A 30 44.69 7.70 -120.32
C LEU A 30 45.21 6.55 -119.44
N MET A 31 46.25 5.85 -119.88
CA MET A 31 46.93 4.83 -119.08
C MET A 31 47.52 5.40 -117.78
N PHE A 32 48.21 6.54 -117.84
CA PHE A 32 48.80 7.19 -116.67
C PHE A 32 47.73 7.61 -115.65
N VAL A 33 46.60 8.16 -116.11
CA VAL A 33 45.45 8.49 -115.26
C VAL A 33 44.80 7.23 -114.68
N LEU A 34 44.68 6.13 -115.44
CA LEU A 34 44.19 4.85 -114.93
C LEU A 34 45.13 4.22 -113.89
N THR A 35 46.45 4.28 -114.08
CA THR A 35 47.43 3.76 -113.11
C THR A 35 47.45 4.61 -111.84
N ILE A 36 47.39 5.94 -111.96
CA ILE A 36 47.22 6.83 -110.79
C ILE A 36 45.91 6.53 -110.08
N PHE A 37 44.80 6.37 -110.82
CA PHE A 37 43.50 6.03 -110.24
C PHE A 37 43.56 4.68 -109.51
N MET A 38 44.19 3.65 -110.09
CA MET A 38 44.33 2.34 -109.45
C MET A 38 45.20 2.38 -108.19
N ILE A 39 46.30 3.15 -108.18
CA ILE A 39 47.13 3.36 -106.99
C ILE A 39 46.35 4.14 -105.91
N VAL A 40 45.60 5.18 -106.29
CA VAL A 40 44.76 5.95 -105.37
C VAL A 40 43.61 5.10 -104.82
N GLN A 41 43.00 4.23 -105.62
CA GLN A 41 42.00 3.25 -105.15
C GLN A 41 42.61 2.23 -104.19
N PHE A 42 43.81 1.72 -104.48
CA PHE A 42 44.50 0.79 -103.58
C PHE A 42 44.83 1.43 -102.22
N VAL A 43 45.42 2.63 -102.21
CA VAL A 43 45.74 3.36 -100.98
C VAL A 43 44.47 3.75 -100.21
N LEU A 44 43.41 4.20 -100.89
CA LEU A 44 42.11 4.43 -100.24
C LEU A 44 41.53 3.14 -99.65
N GLN A 45 41.71 1.99 -100.29
CA GLN A 45 41.19 0.72 -99.79
C GLN A 45 42.02 0.18 -98.60
N GLU A 46 43.34 0.40 -98.57
CA GLU A 46 44.15 0.19 -97.36
C GLU A 46 43.72 1.13 -96.22
N GLU A 47 43.55 2.44 -96.47
CA GLU A 47 43.07 3.39 -95.45
C GLU A 47 41.67 3.01 -94.91
N ILE A 48 40.73 2.66 -95.79
CA ILE A 48 39.37 2.26 -95.39
C ILE A 48 39.39 0.96 -94.59
N THR A 49 40.16 -0.05 -95.01
CA THR A 49 40.26 -1.33 -94.29
C THR A 49 40.93 -1.16 -92.91
N GLY A 50 41.94 -0.29 -92.81
CA GLY A 50 42.57 0.08 -91.54
C GLY A 50 41.59 0.80 -90.61
N GLN A 51 40.87 1.82 -91.11
CA GLN A 51 39.85 2.55 -90.36
C GLN A 51 38.69 1.65 -89.90
N GLU A 52 38.28 0.68 -90.70
CA GLU A 52 37.25 -0.30 -90.34
C GLU A 52 37.72 -1.24 -89.21
N SER A 53 39.01 -1.61 -89.20
CA SER A 53 39.63 -2.36 -88.10
C SER A 53 39.70 -1.53 -86.80
N GLU A 54 40.17 -0.27 -86.87
CA GLU A 54 40.21 0.63 -85.70
C GLU A 54 38.80 0.90 -85.14
N LEU A 55 37.80 1.08 -86.00
CA LEU A 55 36.39 1.20 -85.60
C LEU A 55 35.86 -0.05 -84.90
N SER A 56 36.27 -1.24 -85.32
CA SER A 56 35.88 -2.51 -84.71
C SER A 56 36.49 -2.69 -83.30
N GLU A 57 37.77 -2.34 -83.14
CA GLU A 57 38.46 -2.38 -81.85
C GLU A 57 37.88 -1.34 -80.88
N LEU A 58 37.69 -0.09 -81.33
CA LEU A 58 37.07 0.98 -80.55
C LEU A 58 35.62 0.63 -80.16
N SER A 59 34.83 0.03 -81.05
CA SER A 59 33.48 -0.47 -80.76
C SER A 59 33.49 -1.55 -79.66
N THR A 60 34.51 -2.42 -79.68
CA THR A 60 34.70 -3.47 -78.67
C THR A 60 35.08 -2.88 -77.31
N GLU A 61 35.97 -1.88 -77.27
CA GLU A 61 36.36 -1.18 -76.04
C GLU A 61 35.20 -0.36 -75.46
N VAL A 62 34.43 0.35 -76.30
CA VAL A 62 33.20 1.06 -75.90
C VAL A 62 32.17 0.08 -75.32
N GLN A 63 32.01 -1.12 -75.88
CA GLN A 63 31.16 -2.15 -75.27
C GLN A 63 31.69 -2.66 -73.93
N ALA A 64 33.01 -2.83 -73.76
CA ALA A 64 33.60 -3.24 -72.50
C ALA A 64 33.38 -2.18 -71.40
N LEU A 65 33.63 -0.91 -71.72
CA LEU A 65 33.35 0.24 -70.85
C LEU A 65 31.86 0.35 -70.50
N ALA A 66 30.95 0.13 -71.46
CA ALA A 66 29.51 0.13 -71.21
C ALA A 66 29.08 -0.98 -70.24
N ARG A 67 29.67 -2.19 -70.34
CA ARG A 67 29.42 -3.30 -69.40
C ARG A 67 29.97 -2.99 -68.00
N ALA A 68 31.18 -2.45 -67.91
CA ALA A 68 31.79 -2.05 -66.64
C ALA A 68 30.98 -0.94 -65.94
N LEU A 69 30.55 0.08 -66.68
CA LEU A 69 29.68 1.15 -66.18
C LEU A 69 28.30 0.62 -65.77
N GLY A 70 27.76 -0.39 -66.46
CA GLY A 70 26.55 -1.09 -66.07
C GLY A 70 26.69 -1.82 -64.73
N LEU A 71 27.79 -2.55 -64.53
CA LEU A 71 28.10 -3.24 -63.27
C LEU A 71 28.27 -2.27 -62.11
N GLU A 72 29.03 -1.18 -62.27
CA GLU A 72 29.20 -0.19 -61.20
C GLU A 72 27.92 0.62 -60.92
N ARG A 73 27.02 0.81 -61.91
CA ARG A 73 25.67 1.35 -61.66
C ARG A 73 24.83 0.39 -60.82
N ALA A 74 24.74 -0.87 -61.19
CA ALA A 74 24.00 -1.89 -60.42
C ALA A 74 24.58 -2.07 -59.01
N ARG A 75 25.90 -1.90 -58.84
CA ARG A 75 26.59 -1.94 -57.54
C ARG A 75 26.25 -0.74 -56.66
N ASN A 76 26.18 0.47 -57.22
CA ASN A 76 25.72 1.65 -56.50
C ASN A 76 24.23 1.55 -56.14
N GLU A 77 23.38 1.04 -57.04
CA GLU A 77 21.94 0.81 -56.77
C GLU A 77 21.73 -0.22 -55.64
N ALA A 78 22.56 -1.26 -55.58
CA ALA A 78 22.57 -2.21 -54.47
C ALA A 78 23.10 -1.59 -53.15
N LEU A 79 24.08 -0.70 -53.22
CA LEU A 79 24.60 0.04 -52.06
C LEU A 79 23.57 1.05 -51.52
N ASP A 80 22.91 1.83 -52.38
CA ASP A 80 21.83 2.74 -52.00
C ASP A 80 20.67 1.95 -51.35
N THR A 81 20.36 0.77 -51.87
CA THR A 81 19.37 -0.14 -51.27
C THR A 81 19.79 -0.65 -49.88
N GLN A 82 21.07 -1.00 -49.69
CA GLN A 82 21.60 -1.37 -48.37
C GLN A 82 21.60 -0.18 -47.40
N VAL A 83 22.01 1.02 -47.84
CA VAL A 83 22.00 2.23 -47.02
C VAL A 83 20.57 2.59 -46.60
N ALA A 84 19.59 2.51 -47.51
CA ALA A 84 18.18 2.73 -47.18
C ALA A 84 17.66 1.71 -46.14
N GLY A 85 18.02 0.43 -46.26
CA GLY A 85 17.67 -0.61 -45.29
C GLY A 85 18.33 -0.43 -43.91
N LEU A 86 19.58 0.05 -43.89
CA LEU A 86 20.31 0.40 -42.67
C LEU A 86 19.77 1.67 -42.00
N SER A 87 19.35 2.67 -42.79
CA SER A 87 18.69 3.86 -42.26
C SER A 87 17.32 3.53 -41.65
N ALA A 88 16.52 2.67 -42.30
CA ALA A 88 15.23 2.24 -41.77
C ALA A 88 15.40 1.46 -40.44
N THR A 89 16.34 0.51 -40.38
CA THR A 89 16.60 -0.21 -39.11
C THR A 89 17.24 0.65 -38.02
N LEU A 90 17.88 1.77 -38.37
CA LEU A 90 18.31 2.79 -37.41
C LEU A 90 17.12 3.61 -36.87
N GLU A 91 16.20 4.06 -37.74
CA GLU A 91 14.99 4.77 -37.32
C GLU A 91 14.09 3.89 -36.44
N ASP A 92 13.92 2.60 -36.77
CA ASP A 92 13.19 1.64 -35.92
C ASP A 92 13.85 1.48 -34.54
N ALA A 93 15.18 1.39 -34.49
CA ALA A 93 15.93 1.26 -33.24
C ALA A 93 15.86 2.53 -32.37
N ASP A 94 15.99 3.72 -32.97
CA ASP A 94 15.83 5.00 -32.26
C ASP A 94 14.39 5.18 -31.73
N ALA A 95 13.38 4.72 -32.48
CA ALA A 95 11.99 4.72 -32.04
C ALA A 95 11.75 3.75 -30.86
N GLU A 96 12.40 2.57 -30.85
CA GLU A 96 12.34 1.67 -29.70
C GLU A 96 13.07 2.25 -28.49
N ILE A 97 14.26 2.83 -28.66
CA ILE A 97 15.01 3.52 -27.59
C ILE A 97 14.18 4.66 -26.99
N ALA A 98 13.50 5.46 -27.80
CA ALA A 98 12.59 6.50 -27.33
C ALA A 98 11.42 5.93 -26.51
N THR A 99 10.84 4.80 -26.96
CA THR A 99 9.75 4.10 -26.29
C THR A 99 10.18 3.51 -24.94
N GLN A 100 11.34 2.84 -24.90
CA GLN A 100 11.93 2.32 -23.67
C GLN A 100 12.29 3.46 -22.69
N SER A 101 12.83 4.58 -23.19
CA SER A 101 13.13 5.77 -22.38
C SER A 101 11.87 6.37 -21.74
N ALA A 102 10.77 6.45 -22.49
CA ALA A 102 9.48 6.91 -21.96
C ALA A 102 8.92 5.96 -20.89
N LEU A 103 9.06 4.64 -21.09
CA LEU A 103 8.66 3.63 -20.10
C LEU A 103 9.50 3.75 -18.81
N ILE A 104 10.82 3.92 -18.91
CA ILE A 104 11.71 4.12 -17.75
C ILE A 104 11.33 5.39 -16.98
N ALA A 105 11.03 6.49 -17.68
CA ALA A 105 10.56 7.72 -17.05
C ALA A 105 9.22 7.54 -16.31
N ALA A 106 8.26 6.84 -16.93
CA ALA A 106 6.97 6.52 -16.30
C ALA A 106 7.11 5.63 -15.06
N LEU A 107 7.93 4.58 -15.13
CA LEU A 107 8.22 3.68 -13.99
C LEU A 107 8.96 4.40 -12.86
N THR A 108 9.85 5.35 -13.20
CA THR A 108 10.53 6.20 -12.21
C THR A 108 9.51 7.10 -11.50
N GLY A 109 8.62 7.77 -12.24
CA GLY A 109 7.54 8.57 -11.64
C GLY A 109 6.59 7.75 -10.76
N GLN A 110 6.27 6.51 -11.16
CA GLN A 110 5.48 5.59 -10.32
C GLN A 110 6.22 5.19 -9.03
N ARG A 111 7.52 4.86 -9.11
CA ARG A 111 8.35 4.59 -7.92
C ARG A 111 8.35 5.77 -6.97
N ASP A 112 8.62 6.97 -7.48
CA ASP A 112 8.76 8.18 -6.65
C ASP A 112 7.42 8.56 -5.99
N THR A 113 6.31 8.36 -6.70
CA THR A 113 4.94 8.50 -6.14
C THR A 113 4.68 7.49 -5.02
N ALA A 114 5.07 6.23 -5.22
CA ALA A 114 4.90 5.17 -4.22
C ALA A 114 5.80 5.39 -2.99
N GLU A 115 7.03 5.89 -3.18
CA GLU A 115 7.96 6.21 -2.10
C GLU A 115 7.48 7.41 -1.27
N ALA A 116 6.90 8.43 -1.92
CA ALA A 116 6.23 9.53 -1.23
C ALA A 116 5.02 9.06 -0.40
N ALA A 117 4.15 8.23 -0.97
CA ALA A 117 3.01 7.65 -0.25
C ALA A 117 3.44 6.76 0.93
N LEU A 118 4.54 6.01 0.79
CA LEU A 118 5.12 5.20 1.87
C LEU A 118 5.72 6.07 2.99
N ALA A 119 6.29 7.24 2.65
CA ALA A 119 6.76 8.21 3.62
C ALA A 119 5.61 8.88 4.38
N GLU A 120 4.51 9.23 3.69
CA GLU A 120 3.30 9.76 4.34
C GLU A 120 2.67 8.72 5.29
N ALA A 121 2.49 7.49 4.85
CA ALA A 121 1.97 6.40 5.68
C ALA A 121 2.82 6.17 6.95
N ARG A 122 4.16 6.28 6.85
CA ARG A 122 5.05 6.25 8.03
C ARG A 122 4.81 7.43 8.98
N GLY A 123 4.58 8.63 8.47
CA GLY A 123 4.22 9.80 9.28
C GLY A 123 2.88 9.64 10.01
N GLN A 124 1.88 9.04 9.33
CA GLN A 124 0.59 8.69 9.94
C GLN A 124 0.76 7.64 11.05
N ILE A 125 1.59 6.61 10.85
CA ILE A 125 1.91 5.61 11.89
C ILE A 125 2.55 6.25 13.12
N VAL A 126 3.58 7.10 12.96
CA VAL A 126 4.21 7.80 14.10
C VAL A 126 3.22 8.70 14.84
N THR A 127 2.28 9.32 14.13
CA THR A 127 1.20 10.12 14.74
C THR A 127 0.24 9.25 15.55
N PHE A 128 -0.12 8.08 15.03
CA PHE A 128 -0.97 7.10 15.71
C PHE A 128 -0.27 6.48 16.94
N GLU A 129 1.03 6.17 16.85
CA GLU A 129 1.85 5.69 17.98
C GLU A 129 1.89 6.74 19.11
N ALA A 130 2.00 8.03 18.79
CA ALA A 130 1.93 9.11 19.77
C ALA A 130 0.54 9.24 20.42
N GLN A 131 -0.54 9.06 19.67
CA GLN A 131 -1.91 9.02 20.20
C GLN A 131 -2.13 7.83 21.14
N VAL A 132 -1.67 6.64 20.76
CA VAL A 132 -1.73 5.43 21.62
C VAL A 132 -0.90 5.63 22.90
N ALA A 133 0.26 6.29 22.82
CA ALA A 133 1.05 6.63 24.01
C ALA A 133 0.32 7.59 24.96
N SER A 134 -0.41 8.59 24.45
CA SER A 134 -1.25 9.48 25.26
C SER A 134 -2.36 8.70 25.96
N LEU A 135 -3.13 7.90 25.21
CA LEU A 135 -4.24 7.10 25.75
C LEU A 135 -3.78 6.07 26.79
N LEU A 136 -2.55 5.53 26.67
CA LEU A 136 -1.96 4.66 27.68
C LEU A 136 -1.59 5.43 28.96
N ALA A 137 -1.03 6.63 28.85
CA ALA A 137 -0.73 7.49 30.00
C ALA A 137 -2.01 7.98 30.70
N GLU A 138 -3.04 8.34 29.94
CA GLU A 138 -4.37 8.71 30.45
C GLU A 138 -5.04 7.54 31.18
N ARG A 139 -4.98 6.32 30.61
CA ARG A 139 -5.43 5.09 31.29
C ARG A 139 -4.70 4.87 32.61
N ASP A 140 -3.37 5.00 32.61
CA ASP A 140 -2.56 4.68 33.79
C ASP A 140 -2.77 5.70 34.92
N GLY A 141 -2.92 7.00 34.58
CA GLY A 141 -3.37 8.02 35.54
C GLY A 141 -4.79 7.78 36.06
N ALA A 142 -5.71 7.28 35.22
CA ALA A 142 -7.06 6.91 35.65
C ALA A 142 -7.05 5.68 36.59
N LEU A 143 -6.17 4.70 36.36
CA LEU A 143 -5.99 3.54 37.26
C LEU A 143 -5.39 3.97 38.61
N GLU A 144 -4.42 4.89 38.62
CA GLU A 144 -3.87 5.46 39.85
C GLU A 144 -4.93 6.25 40.63
N ALA A 145 -5.78 7.03 39.94
CA ALA A 145 -6.90 7.73 40.54
C ALA A 145 -7.94 6.78 41.15
N VAL A 146 -8.26 5.66 40.49
CA VAL A 146 -9.15 4.61 41.04
C VAL A 146 -8.54 4.00 42.31
N ALA A 147 -7.25 3.62 42.29
CA ALA A 147 -6.59 3.06 43.46
C ALA A 147 -6.56 4.06 44.65
N GLY A 148 -6.38 5.36 44.37
CA GLY A 148 -6.50 6.41 45.39
C GLY A 148 -7.91 6.54 45.98
N LEU A 149 -8.95 6.44 45.14
CA LEU A 149 -10.35 6.44 45.58
C LEU A 149 -10.73 5.19 46.39
N GLU A 150 -10.23 4.01 46.01
CA GLU A 150 -10.40 2.76 46.78
C GLU A 150 -9.74 2.85 48.16
N SER A 151 -8.54 3.45 48.23
CA SER A 151 -7.86 3.70 49.52
C SER A 151 -8.65 4.67 50.41
N ALA A 152 -9.13 5.78 49.85
CA ALA A 152 -9.94 6.75 50.58
C ALA A 152 -11.30 6.16 51.02
N GLN A 153 -11.89 5.27 50.22
CA GLN A 153 -13.09 4.53 50.62
C GLN A 153 -12.83 3.59 51.79
N ALA A 154 -11.67 2.91 51.82
CA ALA A 154 -11.28 2.04 52.94
C ALA A 154 -11.04 2.84 54.24
N GLU A 155 -10.44 4.03 54.15
CA GLU A 155 -10.29 4.93 55.30
C GLU A 155 -11.66 5.41 55.82
N LEU A 156 -12.55 5.87 54.94
CA LEU A 156 -13.91 6.29 55.32
C LEU A 156 -14.76 5.17 55.93
N LEU A 157 -14.60 3.92 55.47
CA LEU A 157 -15.26 2.76 56.08
C LEU A 157 -14.71 2.49 57.49
N SER A 158 -13.39 2.61 57.70
CA SER A 158 -12.75 2.48 59.02
C SER A 158 -13.20 3.58 59.98
N GLU A 159 -13.31 4.84 59.52
CA GLU A 159 -13.89 5.94 60.30
C GLU A 159 -15.36 5.69 60.63
N GLN A 160 -16.15 5.16 59.69
CA GLN A 160 -17.55 4.81 59.91
C GLN A 160 -17.70 3.68 60.95
N GLU A 161 -16.85 2.65 60.91
CA GLU A 161 -16.82 1.59 61.92
C GLU A 161 -16.44 2.13 63.31
N ALA A 162 -15.42 3.00 63.39
CA ALA A 162 -15.03 3.65 64.63
C ALA A 162 -16.12 4.56 65.21
N LEU A 163 -16.83 5.33 64.38
CA LEU A 163 -17.97 6.16 64.78
C LEU A 163 -19.15 5.31 65.26
N ASN A 164 -19.45 4.19 64.58
CA ASN A 164 -20.49 3.25 65.01
C ASN A 164 -20.16 2.60 66.36
N LEU A 165 -18.89 2.26 66.60
CA LEU A 165 -18.43 1.74 67.89
C LEU A 165 -18.57 2.80 68.99
N ALA A 166 -18.07 4.02 68.77
CA ALA A 166 -18.20 5.12 69.72
C ALA A 166 -19.68 5.47 70.03
N LEU A 167 -20.58 5.36 69.06
CA LEU A 167 -22.02 5.52 69.25
C LEU A 167 -22.64 4.38 70.07
N ALA A 168 -22.14 3.15 69.92
CA ALA A 168 -22.57 2.01 70.73
C ALA A 168 -22.09 2.13 72.19
N ASP A 169 -20.83 2.55 72.40
CA ASP A 169 -20.26 2.81 73.71
C ASP A 169 -21.00 3.95 74.42
N ALA A 170 -21.24 5.08 73.74
CA ALA A 170 -22.01 6.20 74.28
C ALA A 170 -23.45 5.81 74.65
N ARG A 171 -24.10 4.93 73.88
CA ARG A 171 -25.43 4.37 74.23
C ARG A 171 -25.35 3.49 75.48
N SER A 172 -24.32 2.66 75.60
CA SER A 172 -24.06 1.83 76.79
C SER A 172 -23.85 2.68 78.05
N GLU A 173 -23.08 3.77 77.95
CA GLU A 173 -22.92 4.74 79.05
C GLU A 173 -24.24 5.44 79.42
N ILE A 174 -25.06 5.83 78.44
CA ILE A 174 -26.38 6.43 78.65
C ILE A 174 -27.35 5.44 79.32
N ASP A 175 -27.39 4.18 78.89
CA ASP A 175 -28.23 3.14 79.49
C ASP A 175 -27.80 2.85 80.94
N ALA A 176 -26.50 2.79 81.22
CA ALA A 176 -25.97 2.65 82.58
C ALA A 176 -26.25 3.88 83.47
N ALA A 177 -26.18 5.09 82.90
CA ALA A 177 -26.58 6.32 83.58
C ALA A 177 -28.09 6.32 83.89
N ALA A 178 -28.92 5.84 82.95
CA ALA A 178 -30.36 5.70 83.15
C ALA A 178 -30.71 4.63 84.20
N GLU A 179 -30.00 3.50 84.25
CA GLU A 179 -30.19 2.48 85.29
C GLU A 179 -29.77 3.02 86.67
N THR A 180 -28.61 3.66 86.78
CA THR A 180 -28.18 4.26 88.06
C THR A 180 -29.11 5.38 88.53
N ALA A 181 -29.67 6.18 87.62
CA ALA A 181 -30.71 7.16 87.94
C ALA A 181 -32.03 6.50 88.41
N ARG A 182 -32.49 5.43 87.76
CA ARG A 182 -33.66 4.64 88.21
C ARG A 182 -33.44 4.02 89.59
N LEU A 183 -32.25 3.47 89.85
CA LEU A 183 -31.88 2.93 91.16
C LEU A 183 -31.80 4.03 92.23
N ALA A 184 -31.37 5.24 91.88
CA ALA A 184 -31.39 6.39 92.80
C ALA A 184 -32.82 6.87 93.10
N ALA A 185 -33.70 6.93 92.10
CA ALA A 185 -35.12 7.26 92.27
C ALA A 185 -35.84 6.24 93.16
N ALA A 186 -35.70 4.94 92.87
CA ALA A 186 -36.30 3.87 93.68
C ALA A 186 -35.77 3.85 95.13
N ARG A 187 -34.49 4.19 95.34
CA ARG A 187 -33.93 4.39 96.70
C ARG A 187 -34.54 5.60 97.40
N ARG A 188 -34.79 6.70 96.68
CA ARG A 188 -35.44 7.90 97.24
C ARG A 188 -36.88 7.57 97.65
N GLU A 189 -37.65 6.93 96.76
CA GLU A 189 -39.04 6.50 97.04
C GLU A 189 -39.11 5.54 98.23
N ALA A 190 -38.18 4.58 98.34
CA ALA A 190 -38.09 3.69 99.50
C ALA A 190 -37.74 4.42 100.81
N LEU A 191 -36.88 5.46 100.76
CA LEU A 191 -36.56 6.30 101.92
C LEU A 191 -37.72 7.21 102.29
N GLU A 192 -38.45 7.77 101.32
CA GLU A 192 -39.65 8.58 101.52
C GLU A 192 -40.77 7.73 102.16
N ALA A 193 -40.97 6.50 101.69
CA ALA A 193 -41.88 5.53 102.30
C ALA A 193 -41.46 5.16 103.74
N MET A 194 -40.17 4.92 103.99
CA MET A 194 -39.65 4.65 105.34
C MET A 194 -39.82 5.85 106.28
N VAL A 195 -39.64 7.08 105.79
CA VAL A 195 -39.89 8.31 106.56
C VAL A 195 -41.39 8.49 106.84
N ALA A 196 -42.27 8.14 105.90
CA ALA A 196 -43.71 8.13 106.13
C ALA A 196 -44.13 7.08 107.17
N GLU A 197 -43.56 5.87 107.12
CA GLU A 197 -43.81 4.84 108.15
C GLU A 197 -43.29 5.28 109.52
N LEU A 198 -42.07 5.83 109.60
CA LEU A 198 -41.51 6.35 110.86
C LEU A 198 -42.32 7.52 111.43
N ARG A 199 -42.93 8.36 110.58
CA ARG A 199 -43.89 9.39 111.03
C ARG A 199 -45.17 8.78 111.58
N GLY A 200 -45.78 7.81 110.90
CA GLY A 200 -46.96 7.10 111.42
C GLY A 200 -46.67 6.32 112.71
N GLN A 201 -45.47 5.77 112.85
CA GLN A 201 -45.00 5.16 114.11
C GLN A 201 -44.82 6.21 115.22
N ALA A 202 -44.31 7.41 114.90
CA ALA A 202 -44.19 8.52 115.86
C ALA A 202 -45.57 9.06 116.29
N GLU A 203 -46.49 9.30 115.36
CA GLU A 203 -47.87 9.72 115.64
C GLU A 203 -48.61 8.68 116.53
N SER A 204 -48.41 7.38 116.24
CA SER A 204 -48.94 6.28 117.06
C SER A 204 -48.31 6.24 118.46
N ALA A 205 -46.99 6.50 118.56
CA ALA A 205 -46.29 6.59 119.84
C ALA A 205 -46.73 7.82 120.66
N GLU A 206 -46.96 8.97 120.02
CA GLU A 206 -47.50 10.18 120.66
C GLU A 206 -48.95 9.97 121.13
N ALA A 207 -49.80 9.31 120.35
CA ALA A 207 -51.15 8.92 120.77
C ALA A 207 -51.12 7.95 121.97
N THR A 208 -50.17 7.01 121.98
CA THR A 208 -49.96 6.08 123.11
C THR A 208 -49.40 6.81 124.34
N LEU A 209 -48.55 7.82 124.15
CA LEU A 209 -48.05 8.69 125.22
C LEU A 209 -49.18 9.54 125.81
N ALA A 210 -50.08 10.07 124.97
CA ALA A 210 -51.24 10.83 125.40
C ALA A 210 -52.22 9.97 126.21
N ASP A 211 -52.52 8.74 125.77
CA ASP A 211 -53.35 7.79 126.52
C ASP A 211 -52.72 7.39 127.86
N THR A 212 -51.41 7.12 127.88
CA THR A 212 -50.71 6.78 129.14
C THR A 212 -50.58 7.98 130.10
N LEU A 213 -50.42 9.21 129.60
CA LEU A 213 -50.48 10.43 130.39
C LEU A 213 -51.90 10.72 130.92
N ALA A 214 -52.94 10.44 130.14
CA ALA A 214 -54.33 10.56 130.59
C ALA A 214 -54.62 9.60 131.76
N ARG A 215 -54.24 8.33 131.64
CA ARG A 215 -54.32 7.33 132.73
C ARG A 215 -53.47 7.73 133.95
N LEU A 216 -52.30 8.34 133.73
CA LEU A 216 -51.46 8.81 134.83
C LEU A 216 -52.15 9.94 135.60
N ASN A 217 -52.76 10.90 134.91
CA ASN A 217 -53.55 11.98 135.53
C ASN A 217 -54.81 11.46 136.23
N GLU A 218 -55.49 10.45 135.66
CA GLU A 218 -56.61 9.74 136.31
C GLU A 218 -56.14 9.10 137.62
N SER A 219 -55.06 8.31 137.60
CA SER A 219 -54.48 7.71 138.81
C SER A 219 -53.94 8.74 139.82
N ALA A 220 -53.54 9.94 139.37
CA ALA A 220 -53.14 11.04 140.25
C ALA A 220 -54.35 11.69 140.93
N SER A 221 -55.50 11.77 140.25
CA SER A 221 -56.78 12.16 140.85
C SER A 221 -57.23 11.13 141.89
N GLU A 222 -57.19 9.83 141.55
CA GLU A 222 -57.48 8.75 142.51
C GLU A 222 -56.60 8.82 143.76
N ASN A 223 -55.28 9.07 143.61
CA ASN A 223 -54.38 9.24 144.75
C ASN A 223 -54.69 10.51 145.56
N SER A 224 -55.11 11.61 144.93
CA SER A 224 -55.53 12.84 145.61
C SER A 224 -56.82 12.63 146.42
N GLU A 225 -57.78 11.88 145.89
CA GLU A 225 -59.00 11.49 146.58
C GLU A 225 -58.69 10.55 147.76
N LEU A 226 -57.89 9.50 147.55
CA LEU A 226 -57.45 8.58 148.61
C LEU A 226 -56.63 9.27 149.70
N GLN A 227 -55.82 10.26 149.36
CA GLN A 227 -55.10 11.07 150.35
C GLN A 227 -56.06 11.96 151.15
N THR A 228 -57.10 12.51 150.52
CA THR A 228 -58.16 13.28 151.19
C THR A 228 -58.97 12.37 152.14
N GLU A 229 -59.29 11.14 151.75
CA GLU A 229 -59.91 10.13 152.63
C GLU A 229 -58.99 9.75 153.81
N LEU A 230 -57.68 9.62 153.58
CA LEU A 230 -56.70 9.33 154.62
C LEU A 230 -56.60 10.47 155.65
N GLU A 231 -56.51 11.72 155.19
CA GLU A 231 -56.48 12.90 156.08
C GLU A 231 -57.78 13.01 156.90
N ALA A 232 -58.94 12.70 156.31
CA ALA A 232 -60.21 12.62 157.03
C ALA A 232 -60.24 11.47 158.06
N ALA A 233 -59.66 10.31 157.74
CA ALA A 233 -59.55 9.17 158.65
C ALA A 233 -58.59 9.45 159.83
N GLU A 234 -57.46 10.14 159.60
CA GLU A 234 -56.54 10.55 160.66
C GLU A 234 -57.17 11.61 161.58
N ALA A 235 -57.92 12.57 161.02
CA ALA A 235 -58.69 13.54 161.80
C ALA A 235 -59.73 12.87 162.71
N ALA A 236 -60.46 11.86 162.20
CA ALA A 236 -61.39 11.07 163.01
C ALA A 236 -60.67 10.30 164.15
N ARG A 237 -59.48 9.76 163.86
CA ARG A 237 -58.67 9.01 164.84
C ARG A 237 -58.09 9.89 165.95
N LEU A 238 -57.76 11.14 165.64
CA LEU A 238 -57.36 12.16 166.62
C LEU A 238 -58.54 12.58 167.52
N ALA A 239 -59.76 12.63 166.98
CA ALA A 239 -60.97 12.87 167.78
C ALA A 239 -61.27 11.71 168.75
N GLU A 240 -61.11 10.44 168.34
CA GLU A 240 -61.18 9.28 169.25
C GLU A 240 -60.14 9.35 170.36
N ALA A 241 -58.89 9.75 170.03
CA ALA A 241 -57.81 9.84 171.01
C ALA A 241 -58.09 10.89 172.11
N ALA A 242 -58.64 12.05 171.76
CA ALA A 242 -59.04 13.07 172.72
C ALA A 242 -60.16 12.59 173.67
N LEU A 243 -61.15 11.86 173.12
CA LEU A 243 -62.28 11.33 173.90
C LEU A 243 -61.84 10.24 174.90
N ALA A 244 -60.75 9.53 174.61
CA ALA A 244 -60.12 8.57 175.51
C ALA A 244 -59.32 9.22 176.67
N GLU A 245 -58.94 10.50 176.58
CA GLU A 245 -58.24 11.21 177.67
C GLU A 245 -59.23 11.83 178.68
N GLU A 246 -60.33 12.42 178.20
CA GLU A 246 -61.49 12.84 179.00
C GLU A 246 -62.01 11.70 179.91
N LEU A 247 -62.07 10.47 179.38
CA LEU A 247 -62.48 9.28 180.13
C LEU A 247 -61.45 8.81 181.18
N ARG A 248 -60.17 9.14 181.04
CA ARG A 248 -59.13 8.81 182.04
C ARG A 248 -59.19 9.75 183.25
N ALA A 249 -59.46 11.03 183.03
CA ALA A 249 -59.62 12.01 184.12
C ALA A 249 -60.72 11.58 185.11
N ARG A 250 -61.87 11.12 184.58
CA ARG A 250 -63.05 10.71 185.38
C ARG A 250 -62.90 9.38 186.14
N LEU A 251 -61.78 8.67 185.99
CA LEU A 251 -61.51 7.39 186.68
C LEU A 251 -60.51 7.51 187.85
N ALA A 252 -59.91 8.68 188.08
CA ALA A 252 -58.96 8.90 189.16
C ALA A 252 -59.58 9.47 190.46
N GLU A 253 -60.78 10.04 190.38
CA GLU A 253 -61.40 10.84 191.46
C GLU A 253 -62.59 10.15 192.15
N ALA A 254 -62.94 8.92 191.74
CA ALA A 254 -64.13 8.18 192.17
C ALA A 254 -63.79 6.79 192.77
N ALA A 255 -63.03 6.79 193.86
CA ALA A 255 -62.76 5.60 194.68
C ALA A 255 -62.81 5.97 196.17
N ASP A 256 -64.03 6.11 196.70
CA ASP A 256 -64.27 6.53 198.08
C ASP A 256 -63.56 5.66 199.12
N ALA A 257 -62.94 6.34 200.08
CA ALA A 257 -62.74 5.80 201.41
C ALA A 257 -63.80 6.41 202.34
N LEU A 258 -64.92 5.70 202.56
CA LEU A 258 -65.36 5.33 203.92
C LEU A 258 -66.56 4.36 203.91
N THR A 259 -66.56 3.47 204.88
CA THR A 259 -67.71 2.64 205.29
C THR A 259 -68.31 3.16 206.60
N GLU A 260 -69.50 2.64 206.92
CA GLU A 260 -70.30 2.89 208.13
C GLU A 260 -70.95 4.28 208.20
N GLU A 261 -72.28 4.35 208.05
CA GLU A 261 -73.29 4.03 209.08
C GLU A 261 -73.26 5.08 210.21
N GLU A 262 -74.22 6.02 210.24
CA GLU A 262 -75.54 5.86 210.89
C GLU A 262 -75.48 6.03 212.44
N ARG A 263 -76.54 6.41 213.15
CA ARG A 263 -77.98 6.49 212.81
C ARG A 263 -78.65 7.62 213.60
N ALA A 264 -79.78 8.12 213.07
CA ALA A 264 -81.02 8.43 213.81
C ALA A 264 -80.91 8.77 215.31
N ARG A 265 -81.23 9.99 215.79
CA ARG A 265 -82.59 10.58 216.02
C ARG A 265 -82.57 11.26 217.43
N LEU A 266 -83.50 12.10 217.88
CA LEU A 266 -84.82 12.59 217.40
C LEU A 266 -85.15 13.97 218.03
N ALA A 267 -86.18 14.62 217.51
CA ALA A 267 -87.13 15.53 218.19
C ALA A 267 -86.66 16.87 218.81
N GLU A 268 -87.19 17.95 218.21
CA GLU A 268 -88.01 19.00 218.85
C GLU A 268 -87.54 19.72 220.13
N ALA A 269 -87.28 21.02 219.96
CA ALA A 269 -87.62 22.08 220.94
C ALA A 269 -88.21 23.28 220.19
N ALA A 270 -88.98 24.15 220.87
CA ALA A 270 -89.89 25.10 220.22
C ALA A 270 -89.47 26.57 220.28
N ALA A 271 -90.01 27.34 219.31
CA ALA A 271 -90.23 28.80 219.33
C ALA A 271 -88.99 29.74 219.26
N ALA A 272 -89.28 31.05 219.32
CA ALA A 272 -88.35 32.20 219.34
C ALA A 272 -87.58 32.55 218.03
N GLU A 273 -88.29 33.19 217.10
CA GLU A 273 -88.09 34.60 216.72
C GLU A 273 -86.66 35.20 216.59
N ALA A 274 -86.42 35.79 215.40
CA ALA A 274 -85.45 36.85 215.01
C ALA A 274 -84.19 36.46 214.18
N LEU A 275 -83.72 37.27 213.20
CA LEU A 275 -84.36 38.29 212.34
C LEU A 275 -83.42 38.74 211.19
N ARG A 276 -83.86 38.67 209.90
CA ARG A 276 -83.27 39.38 208.72
C ARG A 276 -81.81 38.99 208.36
N GLU A 277 -81.20 39.40 207.23
CA GLU A 277 -81.42 40.49 206.26
C GLU A 277 -81.41 40.06 204.76
N ARG A 278 -81.54 41.05 203.85
CA ARG A 278 -81.87 40.99 202.40
C ARG A 278 -80.93 40.13 201.50
N LEU A 279 -81.32 39.56 200.33
CA LEU A 279 -82.28 39.95 199.24
C LEU A 279 -81.75 41.12 198.35
N LYS A 280 -82.12 41.41 197.09
CA LYS A 280 -82.83 40.80 195.90
C LYS A 280 -82.40 41.72 194.69
N SER A 281 -82.38 41.41 193.40
CA SER A 281 -83.17 40.58 192.44
C SER A 281 -84.47 41.20 191.87
N ALA A 282 -84.46 41.43 190.55
CA ALA A 282 -85.58 41.38 189.59
C ALA A 282 -86.76 42.39 189.68
N ASP A 283 -87.24 42.78 188.49
CA ASP A 283 -88.39 43.66 188.24
C ASP A 283 -89.75 42.93 188.26
N ALA A 284 -90.81 43.71 188.57
CA ALA A 284 -91.99 43.84 187.73
C ALA A 284 -92.84 45.07 188.14
N GLU A 285 -93.12 45.96 187.18
CA GLU A 285 -94.33 46.80 187.01
C GLU A 285 -95.12 47.35 188.23
N LEU A 286 -95.25 48.70 188.37
CA LEU A 286 -96.41 49.50 187.90
C LEU A 286 -96.49 50.96 188.44
N THR A 287 -96.89 51.90 187.57
CA THR A 287 -97.58 53.20 187.82
C THR A 287 -96.95 54.38 188.59
N ALA A 288 -97.39 55.58 188.15
CA ALA A 288 -97.41 56.91 188.81
C ALA A 288 -96.06 57.53 189.24
N MET A 289 -95.46 58.50 188.53
CA MET A 289 -95.94 59.83 188.08
C MET A 289 -96.17 60.84 189.22
N SER A 290 -95.17 61.69 189.49
CA SER A 290 -95.30 63.16 189.31
C SER A 290 -93.99 63.93 189.66
N LEU A 291 -93.95 65.18 189.19
CA LEU A 291 -93.17 66.37 189.58
C LEU A 291 -92.38 66.30 190.92
N ALA A 292 -91.21 66.92 191.08
CA ALA A 292 -90.38 67.77 190.19
C ALA A 292 -88.90 67.67 190.70
N LEU A 293 -87.85 68.25 190.09
CA LEU A 293 -87.72 69.54 189.43
C LEU A 293 -86.48 69.55 188.48
N GLU A 294 -86.30 70.68 187.80
CA GLU A 294 -85.08 71.30 187.24
C GLU A 294 -83.71 70.79 187.76
N GLU A 295 -82.61 70.82 186.98
CA GLU A 295 -82.35 71.63 185.78
C GLU A 295 -81.20 71.08 184.89
N GLN A 296 -81.23 71.39 183.57
CA GLN A 296 -80.09 71.48 182.62
C GLN A 296 -79.16 70.25 182.33
N ARG A 297 -78.67 69.96 181.09
CA ARG A 297 -78.96 70.46 179.70
C ARG A 297 -78.13 69.76 178.59
N ARG A 298 -78.76 69.34 177.47
CA ARG A 298 -78.17 69.10 176.09
C ARG A 298 -77.06 68.02 175.94
N ALA A 299 -76.60 67.56 174.76
CA ALA A 299 -77.08 67.31 173.36
C ALA A 299 -75.86 66.74 172.56
N ALA A 300 -75.88 66.13 171.36
CA ALA A 300 -76.87 65.76 170.31
C ALA A 300 -76.60 64.27 169.90
N GLU A 301 -77.22 63.55 168.95
CA GLU A 301 -77.96 63.77 167.67
C GLU A 301 -77.11 63.94 166.37
N GLU A 302 -77.58 63.26 165.30
CA GLU A 302 -77.04 63.10 163.92
C GLU A 302 -75.69 62.34 163.69
N THR A 303 -75.72 61.21 162.94
CA THR A 303 -74.69 60.69 161.97
C THR A 303 -74.90 59.21 161.54
N LEU A 304 -75.99 58.85 160.82
CA LEU A 304 -76.22 57.44 160.42
C LEU A 304 -76.83 57.18 159.01
N THR A 305 -76.71 58.12 158.06
CA THR A 305 -77.46 58.02 156.77
C THR A 305 -76.63 58.23 155.49
N LEU A 306 -75.29 58.22 155.56
CA LEU A 306 -74.41 58.55 154.41
C LEU A 306 -73.33 57.50 154.06
N LEU A 307 -73.36 56.30 154.67
CA LEU A 307 -72.35 55.25 154.39
C LEU A 307 -72.81 54.11 153.47
N ALA A 308 -74.12 53.99 153.19
CA ALA A 308 -74.66 52.87 152.40
C ALA A 308 -74.42 53.05 150.89
N ALA A 309 -74.74 54.23 150.35
CA ALA A 309 -74.74 54.50 148.90
C ALA A 309 -73.34 54.49 148.24
N ALA A 310 -72.25 54.54 149.03
CA ALA A 310 -70.89 54.57 148.48
C ALA A 310 -70.39 53.20 148.01
N ARG A 311 -70.72 52.12 148.72
CA ARG A 311 -70.21 50.76 148.43
C ARG A 311 -70.93 50.06 147.29
N GLU A 312 -72.17 50.44 147.01
CA GLU A 312 -72.96 49.86 145.92
C GLU A 312 -72.45 50.32 144.55
N ALA A 313 -72.01 51.58 144.43
CA ALA A 313 -71.39 52.10 143.22
C ALA A 313 -69.98 51.52 142.94
N GLU A 314 -69.24 51.16 144.00
CA GLU A 314 -67.92 50.51 143.90
C GLU A 314 -68.05 49.10 143.31
N ALA A 315 -69.00 48.29 143.80
CA ALA A 315 -69.27 46.95 143.30
C ALA A 315 -69.82 46.90 141.85
N ASP A 316 -70.66 47.86 141.45
CA ASP A 316 -71.14 48.00 140.07
C ASP A 316 -70.00 48.36 139.09
N LEU A 317 -69.04 49.18 139.51
CA LEU A 317 -67.86 49.51 138.71
C LEU A 317 -66.91 48.31 138.54
N ASP A 318 -66.60 47.58 139.62
CA ASP A 318 -65.76 46.38 139.54
C ASP A 318 -66.40 45.29 138.65
N THR A 319 -67.72 45.12 138.75
CA THR A 319 -68.46 44.16 137.91
C THR A 319 -68.36 44.53 136.42
N ARG A 320 -68.47 45.82 136.08
CA ARG A 320 -68.32 46.30 134.70
C ARG A 320 -66.88 46.22 134.20
N LEU A 321 -65.89 46.46 135.07
CA LEU A 321 -64.47 46.32 134.72
C LEU A 321 -64.13 44.86 134.42
N ALA A 322 -64.60 43.92 135.24
CA ALA A 322 -64.43 42.48 135.00
C ALA A 322 -65.07 42.02 133.69
N ALA A 323 -66.29 42.50 133.38
CA ALA A 323 -66.96 42.21 132.11
C ALA A 323 -66.17 42.78 130.90
N ALA A 324 -65.72 44.03 130.96
CA ALA A 324 -64.96 44.66 129.88
C ALA A 324 -63.58 44.01 129.65
N LEU A 325 -62.94 43.47 130.70
CA LEU A 325 -61.70 42.69 130.56
C LEU A 325 -61.97 41.33 129.90
N LEU A 326 -63.06 40.65 130.27
CA LEU A 326 -63.47 39.41 129.60
C LEU A 326 -63.80 39.60 128.12
N GLU A 327 -64.49 40.68 127.74
CA GLU A 327 -64.73 41.03 126.34
C GLU A 327 -63.40 41.34 125.60
N ALA A 328 -62.47 42.03 126.26
CA ALA A 328 -61.17 42.38 125.68
C ALA A 328 -60.27 41.16 125.44
N ASP A 329 -60.21 40.21 126.38
CA ASP A 329 -59.44 38.97 126.20
C ASP A 329 -60.11 38.02 125.21
N ALA A 330 -61.45 37.92 125.18
CA ALA A 330 -62.17 37.15 124.17
C ALA A 330 -61.91 37.68 122.74
N ALA A 331 -62.01 38.99 122.53
CA ALA A 331 -61.69 39.61 121.24
C ALA A 331 -60.20 39.47 120.86
N ARG A 332 -59.31 39.34 121.85
CA ARG A 332 -57.87 39.13 121.64
C ARG A 332 -57.55 37.71 121.20
N ASP A 333 -58.23 36.71 121.76
CA ASP A 333 -58.08 35.32 121.33
C ASP A 333 -58.76 35.07 119.97
N GLU A 334 -59.90 35.70 119.68
CA GLU A 334 -60.51 35.70 118.32
C GLU A 334 -59.59 36.34 117.27
N ALA A 335 -58.92 37.46 117.61
CA ALA A 335 -57.91 38.05 116.75
C ALA A 335 -56.69 37.11 116.57
N ARG A 336 -56.33 36.33 117.59
CA ARG A 336 -55.20 35.39 117.55
C ARG A 336 -55.49 34.16 116.69
N THR A 337 -56.70 33.58 116.78
CA THR A 337 -57.11 32.49 115.87
C THR A 337 -57.19 32.99 114.44
N THR A 338 -57.78 34.17 114.21
CA THR A 338 -57.85 34.80 112.88
C THR A 338 -56.47 35.01 112.25
N VAL A 339 -55.47 35.45 113.03
CA VAL A 339 -54.08 35.59 112.55
C VAL A 339 -53.46 34.22 112.24
N SER A 340 -53.70 33.19 113.06
CA SER A 340 -53.20 31.84 112.79
C SER A 340 -53.79 31.26 111.51
N GLU A 341 -55.10 31.39 111.30
CA GLU A 341 -55.78 30.92 110.08
C GLU A 341 -55.27 31.64 108.82
N GLN A 342 -54.96 32.94 108.92
CA GLN A 342 -54.35 33.71 107.83
C GLN A 342 -52.89 33.30 107.56
N GLN A 343 -52.12 32.94 108.59
CA GLN A 343 -50.75 32.42 108.44
C GLN A 343 -50.77 31.05 107.72
N ASP A 344 -51.58 30.13 108.22
CA ASP A 344 -51.86 28.84 107.60
C ASP A 344 -52.27 28.95 106.12
N ALA A 345 -53.20 29.87 105.81
CA ALA A 345 -53.66 30.10 104.44
C ALA A 345 -52.54 30.62 103.53
N LEU A 346 -51.71 31.54 104.03
CA LEU A 346 -50.57 32.09 103.29
C LEU A 346 -49.47 31.04 103.03
N GLU A 347 -49.23 30.13 103.97
CA GLU A 347 -48.29 29.02 103.78
C GLU A 347 -48.81 27.99 102.76
N ARG A 348 -50.12 27.71 102.75
CA ARG A 348 -50.75 26.87 101.72
C ARG A 348 -50.67 27.52 100.33
N GLU A 349 -50.90 28.83 100.18
CA GLU A 349 -50.69 29.52 98.91
C GLU A 349 -49.23 29.48 98.44
N ARG A 350 -48.27 29.64 99.35
CA ARG A 350 -46.83 29.54 99.02
C ARG A 350 -46.45 28.15 98.54
N ALA A 351 -46.85 27.10 99.25
CA ALA A 351 -46.58 25.72 98.84
C ALA A 351 -47.24 25.38 97.50
N ALA A 352 -48.49 25.81 97.27
CA ALA A 352 -49.17 25.62 95.99
C ALA A 352 -48.48 26.39 94.83
N ARG A 353 -47.94 27.58 95.11
CA ARG A 353 -47.17 28.36 94.14
C ARG A 353 -45.81 27.74 93.83
N GLU A 354 -45.07 27.27 94.84
CA GLU A 354 -43.77 26.61 94.65
C GLU A 354 -43.93 25.31 93.83
N ALA A 355 -45.00 24.54 94.06
CA ALA A 355 -45.37 23.41 93.22
C ALA A 355 -45.66 23.83 91.76
N ALA A 356 -46.48 24.86 91.55
CA ALA A 356 -46.80 25.34 90.21
C ALA A 356 -45.59 25.93 89.44
N GLU A 357 -44.64 26.57 90.15
CA GLU A 357 -43.38 27.05 89.57
C GLU A 357 -42.44 25.88 89.22
N ALA A 358 -42.45 24.79 90.00
CA ALA A 358 -41.72 23.55 89.69
C ALA A 358 -42.32 22.78 88.49
N ASP A 359 -43.65 22.63 88.43
CA ASP A 359 -44.36 22.02 87.30
C ASP A 359 -44.11 22.79 86.00
N LEU A 360 -44.13 24.12 86.05
CA LEU A 360 -43.81 24.97 84.91
C LEU A 360 -42.34 24.81 84.47
N ALA A 361 -41.40 24.71 85.41
CA ALA A 361 -39.99 24.46 85.09
C ALA A 361 -39.79 23.08 84.43
N ALA A 362 -40.51 22.05 84.89
CA ALA A 362 -40.48 20.72 84.27
C ALA A 362 -41.04 20.74 82.83
N ALA A 363 -42.20 21.36 82.62
CA ALA A 363 -42.82 21.48 81.29
C ALA A 363 -41.96 22.29 80.30
N LEU A 364 -41.25 23.31 80.78
CA LEU A 364 -40.29 24.07 79.97
C LEU A 364 -39.05 23.22 79.62
N ALA A 365 -38.52 22.44 80.56
CA ALA A 365 -37.40 21.53 80.30
C ALA A 365 -37.77 20.42 79.29
N GLU A 366 -38.97 19.85 79.40
CA GLU A 366 -39.50 18.89 78.42
C GLU A 366 -39.65 19.54 77.04
N THR A 367 -40.20 20.76 76.97
CA THR A 367 -40.35 21.52 75.72
C THR A 367 -38.99 21.77 75.04
N VAL A 368 -37.95 22.13 75.81
CA VAL A 368 -36.58 22.30 75.28
C VAL A 368 -36.00 20.97 74.80
N SER A 369 -36.20 19.88 75.53
CA SER A 369 -35.76 18.53 75.14
C SER A 369 -36.39 18.07 73.81
N VAL A 370 -37.71 18.28 73.66
CA VAL A 370 -38.45 18.00 72.42
C VAL A 370 -37.98 18.89 71.26
N GLN A 371 -37.61 20.15 71.52
CA GLN A 371 -37.01 21.02 70.50
C GLN A 371 -35.61 20.52 70.08
N SER A 372 -34.73 20.16 71.01
CA SER A 372 -33.40 19.64 70.66
C SER A 372 -33.48 18.33 69.86
N ALA A 373 -34.35 17.39 70.26
CA ALA A 373 -34.55 16.14 69.53
C ALA A 373 -35.12 16.38 68.12
N ARG A 374 -36.01 17.37 67.95
CA ARG A 374 -36.54 17.76 66.65
C ARG A 374 -35.48 18.39 65.75
N ASP A 375 -34.62 19.25 66.30
CA ASP A 375 -33.52 19.88 65.57
C ASP A 375 -32.45 18.86 65.17
N GLU A 376 -32.21 17.84 66.00
CA GLU A 376 -31.31 16.72 65.70
C GLU A 376 -31.83 15.86 64.55
N VAL A 377 -33.09 15.40 64.62
CA VAL A 377 -33.77 14.69 63.51
C VAL A 377 -33.80 15.54 62.22
N ALA A 378 -33.93 16.86 62.32
CA ALA A 378 -33.86 17.75 61.17
C ALA A 378 -32.46 17.79 60.53
N ARG A 379 -31.39 17.70 61.33
CA ARG A 379 -30.00 17.58 60.83
C ARG A 379 -29.75 16.22 60.18
N GLU A 380 -30.19 15.13 60.81
CA GLU A 380 -30.08 13.78 60.25
C GLU A 380 -30.79 13.69 58.90
N LEU A 381 -32.02 14.21 58.80
CA LEU A 381 -32.78 14.24 57.54
C LEU A 381 -32.09 15.08 56.47
N ALA A 382 -31.51 16.24 56.83
CA ALA A 382 -30.76 17.07 55.90
C ALA A 382 -29.48 16.37 55.40
N ALA A 383 -28.75 15.68 56.28
CA ALA A 383 -27.57 14.90 55.93
C ALA A 383 -27.93 13.71 55.01
N ALA A 384 -29.00 12.97 55.33
CA ALA A 384 -29.49 11.86 54.51
C ALA A 384 -29.95 12.32 53.11
N LEU A 385 -30.62 13.48 53.01
CA LEU A 385 -31.01 14.07 51.72
C LEU A 385 -29.78 14.53 50.91
N ALA A 386 -28.78 15.13 51.55
CA ALA A 386 -27.53 15.52 50.90
C ALA A 386 -26.74 14.30 50.38
N ALA A 387 -26.62 13.25 51.19
CA ALA A 387 -25.98 11.99 50.80
C ALA A 387 -26.72 11.31 49.64
N LYS A 388 -28.06 11.28 49.66
CA LYS A 388 -28.88 10.79 48.54
C LYS A 388 -28.62 11.59 47.25
N LEU A 389 -28.63 12.92 47.33
CA LEU A 389 -28.41 13.78 46.16
C LEU A 389 -27.01 13.58 45.56
N ALA A 390 -25.99 13.43 46.40
CA ALA A 390 -24.63 13.13 45.97
C ALA A 390 -24.53 11.75 45.28
N ALA A 391 -25.20 10.73 45.82
CA ALA A 391 -25.26 9.40 45.21
C ALA A 391 -26.01 9.40 43.87
N GLU A 392 -27.08 10.18 43.73
CA GLU A 392 -27.80 10.34 42.46
C GLU A 392 -26.94 11.05 41.39
N GLN A 393 -26.23 12.12 41.75
CA GLN A 393 -25.28 12.80 40.85
C GLN A 393 -24.09 11.92 40.43
N GLU A 394 -23.58 11.10 41.36
CA GLU A 394 -22.49 10.16 41.07
C GLU A 394 -22.96 9.01 40.17
N ALA A 395 -24.19 8.52 40.35
CA ALA A 395 -24.79 7.55 39.43
C ALA A 395 -24.99 8.14 38.02
N GLU A 396 -25.47 9.37 37.91
CA GLU A 396 -25.66 10.07 36.63
C GLU A 396 -24.34 10.27 35.87
N ARG A 397 -23.26 10.66 36.58
CA ARG A 397 -21.89 10.76 36.03
C ARG A 397 -21.34 9.42 35.53
N ARG A 398 -21.58 8.32 36.27
CA ARG A 398 -21.14 6.99 35.85
C ARG A 398 -21.89 6.50 34.61
N LEU A 399 -23.16 6.89 34.48
CA LEU A 399 -23.99 6.54 33.33
C LEU A 399 -23.50 7.28 32.07
N THR A 400 -23.27 8.59 32.15
CA THR A 400 -22.71 9.36 31.01
C THR A 400 -21.29 8.94 30.66
N ALA A 401 -20.42 8.63 31.64
CA ALA A 401 -19.08 8.10 31.36
C ALA A 401 -19.10 6.74 30.65
N GLU A 402 -20.07 5.86 30.95
CA GLU A 402 -20.25 4.60 30.23
C GLU A 402 -20.82 4.81 28.82
N GLU A 403 -21.72 5.79 28.63
CA GLU A 403 -22.21 6.20 27.30
C GLU A 403 -21.08 6.74 26.42
N GLU A 404 -20.22 7.62 26.95
CA GLU A 404 -19.00 8.10 26.26
C GLU A 404 -18.06 6.95 25.93
N ARG A 405 -17.82 6.03 26.87
CA ARG A 405 -16.98 4.84 26.65
C ARG A 405 -17.56 3.92 25.57
N GLN A 406 -18.88 3.75 25.49
CA GLN A 406 -19.52 2.97 24.43
C GLN A 406 -19.48 3.69 23.07
N ALA A 407 -19.60 5.01 23.03
CA ALA A 407 -19.41 5.80 21.81
C ALA A 407 -17.97 5.66 21.27
N LEU A 408 -16.95 5.78 22.13
CA LEU A 408 -15.55 5.57 21.77
C LEU A 408 -15.28 4.13 21.29
N LEU A 409 -15.86 3.11 21.94
CA LEU A 409 -15.76 1.71 21.50
C LEU A 409 -16.48 1.46 20.16
N ALA A 410 -17.58 2.16 19.87
CA ALA A 410 -18.25 2.09 18.58
C ALA A 410 -17.40 2.74 17.47
N GLN A 411 -16.81 3.91 17.73
CA GLN A 411 -15.90 4.59 16.82
C GLN A 411 -14.66 3.73 16.52
N ALA A 412 -14.00 3.18 17.55
CA ALA A 412 -12.82 2.33 17.38
C ALA A 412 -13.12 1.04 16.59
N ARG A 413 -14.33 0.48 16.72
CA ARG A 413 -14.79 -0.66 15.91
C ARG A 413 -15.06 -0.29 14.44
N ALA A 414 -15.62 0.88 14.19
CA ALA A 414 -15.81 1.39 12.83
C ALA A 414 -14.46 1.62 12.14
N GLU A 415 -13.53 2.31 12.79
CA GLU A 415 -12.20 2.56 12.24
C GLU A 415 -11.41 1.26 12.01
N LEU A 416 -11.53 0.26 12.90
CA LEU A 416 -10.95 -1.06 12.68
C LEU A 416 -11.54 -1.75 11.44
N SER A 417 -12.86 -1.71 11.26
CA SER A 417 -13.54 -2.27 10.08
C SER A 417 -13.09 -1.61 8.77
N ASP A 418 -12.86 -0.29 8.80
CA ASP A 418 -12.34 0.44 7.63
C ASP A 418 -10.88 0.06 7.35
N ARG A 419 -10.03 -0.06 8.38
CA ARG A 419 -8.63 -0.53 8.25
C ARG A 419 -8.55 -1.96 7.72
N GLU A 420 -9.42 -2.86 8.18
CA GLU A 420 -9.53 -4.24 7.66
C GLU A 420 -9.95 -4.25 6.19
N THR A 421 -10.92 -3.41 5.81
CA THR A 421 -11.39 -3.28 4.42
C THR A 421 -10.29 -2.76 3.49
N GLN A 422 -9.56 -1.72 3.91
CA GLN A 422 -8.40 -1.18 3.20
C GLN A 422 -7.28 -2.23 3.06
N SER A 423 -6.99 -2.99 4.13
CA SER A 423 -6.00 -4.07 4.12
C SER A 423 -6.40 -5.18 3.13
N ALA A 424 -7.66 -5.60 3.12
CA ALA A 424 -8.19 -6.59 2.19
C ALA A 424 -8.22 -6.08 0.72
N GLU A 425 -8.28 -4.78 0.49
CA GLU A 425 -8.16 -4.16 -0.84
C GLU A 425 -6.69 -4.06 -1.28
N ALA A 426 -5.77 -3.65 -0.40
CA ALA A 426 -4.33 -3.67 -0.66
C ALA A 426 -3.82 -5.09 -0.98
N GLN A 427 -4.30 -6.12 -0.26
CA GLN A 427 -4.01 -7.52 -0.57
C GLN A 427 -4.53 -7.93 -1.96
N ARG A 428 -5.72 -7.46 -2.37
CA ARG A 428 -6.25 -7.68 -3.73
C ARG A 428 -5.41 -6.98 -4.80
N GLN A 429 -4.92 -5.77 -4.54
CA GLN A 429 -3.98 -5.07 -5.45
C GLN A 429 -2.65 -5.81 -5.58
N VAL A 430 -2.06 -6.28 -4.46
CA VAL A 430 -0.82 -7.08 -4.47
C VAL A 430 -1.01 -8.41 -5.20
N ALA A 431 -2.16 -9.07 -5.05
CA ALA A 431 -2.48 -10.27 -5.83
C ALA A 431 -2.59 -9.98 -7.34
N ALA A 432 -3.24 -8.87 -7.72
CA ALA A 432 -3.35 -8.45 -9.12
C ALA A 432 -1.98 -8.07 -9.72
N LEU A 433 -1.13 -7.35 -8.99
CA LEU A 433 0.25 -7.03 -9.40
C LEU A 433 1.09 -8.29 -9.58
N ASN A 434 1.02 -9.26 -8.66
CA ASN A 434 1.72 -10.54 -8.81
C ASN A 434 1.23 -11.33 -10.03
N ALA A 435 -0.07 -11.30 -10.34
CA ALA A 435 -0.62 -11.90 -11.56
C ALA A 435 -0.12 -11.21 -12.83
N GLN A 436 -0.01 -9.87 -12.84
CA GLN A 436 0.59 -9.11 -13.96
C GLN A 436 2.08 -9.45 -14.13
N VAL A 437 2.86 -9.53 -13.04
CA VAL A 437 4.27 -9.94 -13.08
C VAL A 437 4.43 -11.37 -13.59
N ALA A 438 3.53 -12.29 -13.25
CA ALA A 438 3.52 -13.64 -13.79
C ALA A 438 3.22 -13.67 -15.30
N ALA A 439 2.24 -12.88 -15.76
CA ALA A 439 1.90 -12.75 -17.18
C ALA A 439 3.05 -12.13 -17.99
N LEU A 440 3.68 -11.06 -17.48
CA LEU A 440 4.87 -10.45 -18.08
C LEU A 440 6.05 -11.44 -18.18
N ARG A 441 6.28 -12.26 -17.15
CA ARG A 441 7.29 -13.32 -17.20
C ARG A 441 6.98 -14.39 -18.26
N GLN A 442 5.71 -14.75 -18.46
CA GLN A 442 5.32 -15.64 -19.56
C GLN A 442 5.51 -14.99 -20.94
N GLN A 443 5.20 -13.70 -21.09
CA GLN A 443 5.45 -12.96 -22.33
C GLN A 443 6.95 -12.86 -22.65
N VAL A 444 7.79 -12.52 -21.68
CA VAL A 444 9.26 -12.52 -21.85
C VAL A 444 9.78 -13.90 -22.22
N GLY A 445 9.31 -14.97 -21.55
CA GLY A 445 9.69 -16.34 -21.91
C GLY A 445 9.29 -16.72 -23.34
N ALA A 446 8.08 -16.36 -23.78
CA ALA A 446 7.63 -16.59 -25.15
C ALA A 446 8.43 -15.79 -26.19
N LEU A 447 8.79 -14.54 -25.89
CA LEU A 447 9.67 -13.72 -26.73
C LEU A 447 11.10 -14.31 -26.81
N GLN A 448 11.63 -14.86 -25.72
CA GLN A 448 12.91 -15.57 -25.75
C GLN A 448 12.84 -16.84 -26.61
N THR A 449 11.79 -17.65 -26.50
CA THR A 449 11.59 -18.82 -27.38
C THR A 449 11.50 -18.41 -28.86
N LEU A 450 10.77 -17.34 -29.18
CA LEU A 450 10.68 -16.81 -30.55
C LEU A 450 12.02 -16.25 -31.06
N LEU A 451 12.82 -15.64 -30.19
CA LEU A 451 14.14 -15.12 -30.51
C LEU A 451 15.16 -16.25 -30.74
N ASP A 452 15.10 -17.32 -29.96
CA ASP A 452 16.01 -18.45 -30.10
C ASP A 452 15.67 -19.32 -31.33
N ASP A 453 14.38 -19.56 -31.61
CA ASP A 453 13.88 -20.14 -32.87
C ASP A 453 14.22 -19.25 -34.09
N ALA A 454 14.21 -17.92 -33.93
CA ALA A 454 14.68 -17.01 -34.98
C ALA A 454 16.20 -17.09 -35.23
N LYS A 455 17.03 -17.31 -34.20
CA LYS A 455 18.49 -17.53 -34.34
C LYS A 455 18.79 -18.87 -34.99
N GLU A 456 18.16 -19.96 -34.54
CA GLU A 456 18.35 -21.31 -35.11
C GLU A 456 18.02 -21.30 -36.61
N ARG A 457 16.92 -20.62 -36.99
CA ARG A 457 16.54 -20.40 -38.40
C ARG A 457 17.45 -19.44 -39.17
N ASP A 458 18.34 -18.69 -38.52
CA ASP A 458 19.34 -17.85 -39.17
C ASP A 458 20.70 -18.55 -39.29
N GLU A 459 21.09 -19.35 -38.29
CA GLU A 459 22.22 -20.29 -38.38
C GLU A 459 21.99 -21.32 -39.49
N ASP A 460 20.77 -21.87 -39.63
CA ASP A 460 20.38 -22.73 -40.76
C ASP A 460 20.55 -22.04 -42.12
N ARG A 461 20.21 -20.75 -42.22
CA ARG A 461 20.38 -19.95 -43.46
C ARG A 461 21.86 -19.65 -43.72
N GLN A 462 22.64 -19.34 -42.69
CA GLN A 462 24.08 -19.13 -42.78
C GLN A 462 24.75 -20.39 -43.36
N VAL A 463 24.42 -21.58 -42.84
CA VAL A 463 24.90 -22.87 -43.36
C VAL A 463 24.43 -23.12 -44.79
N GLN A 464 23.18 -22.80 -45.14
CA GLN A 464 22.70 -22.89 -46.53
C GLN A 464 23.44 -21.94 -47.48
N LEU A 465 23.72 -20.71 -47.05
CA LEU A 465 24.47 -19.72 -47.84
C LEU A 465 25.95 -20.12 -48.01
N GLU A 466 26.58 -20.68 -46.98
CA GLU A 466 27.93 -21.25 -47.07
C GLU A 466 27.96 -22.48 -48.00
N SER A 467 26.95 -23.35 -47.94
CA SER A 467 26.80 -24.50 -48.85
C SER A 467 26.59 -24.05 -50.30
N LEU A 468 25.68 -23.09 -50.54
CA LEU A 468 25.45 -22.50 -51.87
C LEU A 468 26.70 -21.77 -52.40
N GLY A 469 27.44 -21.09 -51.52
CA GLY A 469 28.72 -20.47 -51.85
C GLY A 469 29.79 -21.49 -52.22
N ALA A 470 29.87 -22.62 -51.50
CA ALA A 470 30.76 -23.73 -51.83
C ALA A 470 30.37 -24.37 -53.18
N GLU A 471 29.09 -24.68 -53.39
CA GLU A 471 28.57 -25.22 -54.66
C GLU A 471 28.88 -24.28 -55.83
N LEU A 472 28.58 -22.99 -55.71
CA LEU A 472 28.88 -21.96 -56.71
C LEU A 472 30.38 -21.89 -57.01
N ASN A 473 31.24 -21.93 -56.00
CA ASN A 473 32.69 -21.98 -56.19
C ASN A 473 33.12 -23.26 -56.93
N THR A 474 32.54 -24.43 -56.65
CA THR A 474 32.83 -25.65 -57.45
C THR A 474 32.29 -25.58 -58.87
N ALA A 475 31.15 -24.93 -59.10
CA ALA A 475 30.58 -24.72 -60.43
C ALA A 475 31.44 -23.77 -61.27
N LEU A 476 31.85 -22.64 -60.69
CA LEU A 476 32.80 -21.70 -61.31
C LEU A 476 34.15 -22.37 -61.60
N ALA A 477 34.68 -23.18 -60.68
CA ALA A 477 35.90 -23.94 -60.89
C ALA A 477 35.77 -24.98 -62.04
N ARG A 478 34.60 -25.63 -62.18
CA ARG A 478 34.29 -26.52 -63.31
C ARG A 478 34.25 -25.77 -64.62
N VAL A 479 33.47 -24.69 -64.72
CA VAL A 479 33.38 -23.86 -65.94
C VAL A 479 34.76 -23.32 -66.34
N ALA A 480 35.52 -22.78 -65.39
CA ALA A 480 36.89 -22.32 -65.65
C ALA A 480 37.86 -23.46 -66.01
N SER A 481 37.57 -24.72 -65.68
CA SER A 481 38.35 -25.88 -66.14
C SER A 481 37.94 -26.32 -67.56
N GLU A 482 36.65 -26.24 -67.89
CA GLU A 482 36.11 -26.58 -69.21
C GLU A 482 36.53 -25.55 -70.27
N GLU A 483 36.50 -24.25 -69.95
CA GLU A 483 37.04 -23.20 -70.83
C GLU A 483 38.53 -23.37 -71.12
N ARG A 484 39.34 -23.69 -70.10
CA ARG A 484 40.77 -23.97 -70.29
C ARG A 484 40.98 -25.21 -71.14
N ARG A 485 40.14 -26.24 -70.97
CA ARG A 485 40.18 -27.45 -71.78
C ARG A 485 39.79 -27.21 -73.23
N ARG A 486 38.84 -26.31 -73.53
CA ARG A 486 38.48 -25.91 -74.90
C ARG A 486 39.64 -25.21 -75.60
N ARG A 487 40.20 -24.16 -74.98
CA ARG A 487 41.34 -23.40 -75.54
C ARG A 487 42.53 -24.30 -75.88
N LEU A 488 42.89 -25.23 -74.98
CA LEU A 488 43.98 -26.19 -75.21
C LEU A 488 43.71 -27.19 -76.35
N LEU A 489 42.46 -27.47 -76.70
CA LEU A 489 42.11 -28.31 -77.86
C LEU A 489 42.17 -27.50 -79.17
N GLU A 490 41.63 -26.28 -79.15
CA GLU A 490 41.65 -25.33 -80.27
C GLU A 490 43.09 -24.98 -80.70
N GLU A 491 43.99 -24.74 -79.72
CA GLU A 491 45.42 -24.51 -79.93
C GLU A 491 46.12 -25.72 -80.58
N ALA A 492 45.79 -26.95 -80.15
CA ALA A 492 46.41 -28.17 -80.64
C ALA A 492 45.94 -28.55 -82.06
N GLU A 493 44.67 -28.35 -82.38
CA GLU A 493 44.10 -28.58 -83.71
C GLU A 493 44.72 -27.64 -84.76
N ARG A 494 44.87 -26.36 -84.40
CA ARG A 494 45.53 -25.36 -85.25
C ARG A 494 46.98 -25.74 -85.61
N GLN A 495 47.77 -26.18 -84.62
CA GLN A 495 49.18 -26.54 -84.85
C GLN A 495 49.34 -27.72 -85.83
N ARG A 496 48.38 -28.65 -85.86
CA ARG A 496 48.38 -29.76 -86.83
C ARG A 496 48.17 -29.26 -88.26
N LEU A 497 47.17 -28.42 -88.49
CA LEU A 497 46.82 -27.89 -89.81
C LEU A 497 47.93 -27.01 -90.41
N GLU A 498 48.65 -26.27 -89.57
CA GLU A 498 49.81 -25.46 -89.97
C GLU A 498 51.06 -26.29 -90.33
N ALA A 499 51.12 -27.57 -89.95
CA ALA A 499 52.18 -28.50 -90.35
C ALA A 499 51.84 -29.20 -91.67
N GLU A 500 50.62 -29.73 -91.79
CA GLU A 500 50.15 -30.52 -92.93
C GLU A 500 50.24 -29.76 -94.27
N ASN A 501 49.94 -28.45 -94.27
CA ASN A 501 50.12 -27.59 -95.45
C ASN A 501 51.60 -27.40 -95.87
N ARG A 502 52.55 -27.49 -94.93
CA ARG A 502 53.95 -27.11 -95.13
C ARG A 502 54.75 -28.20 -95.85
N ASP A 503 54.38 -29.45 -95.59
CA ASP A 503 54.97 -30.61 -96.27
C ASP A 503 54.52 -30.67 -97.74
N LEU A 504 53.26 -30.36 -98.03
CA LEU A 504 52.68 -30.36 -99.38
C LEU A 504 53.40 -29.39 -100.35
N GLU A 505 53.72 -28.17 -99.92
CA GLU A 505 54.42 -27.19 -100.78
C GLU A 505 55.85 -27.61 -101.12
N SER A 506 56.50 -28.37 -100.24
CA SER A 506 57.86 -28.88 -100.45
C SER A 506 57.88 -29.94 -101.55
N TYR A 507 57.00 -30.96 -101.47
CA TYR A 507 56.91 -32.02 -102.47
C TYR A 507 56.61 -31.51 -103.88
N ARG A 508 55.76 -30.49 -104.02
CA ARG A 508 55.47 -29.83 -105.31
C ARG A 508 56.74 -29.29 -105.97
N SER A 509 57.66 -28.75 -105.19
CA SER A 509 58.88 -28.08 -105.68
C SER A 509 59.93 -29.08 -106.19
N ASP A 510 60.20 -30.14 -105.42
CA ASP A 510 61.18 -31.19 -105.76
C ASP A 510 60.72 -32.09 -106.92
N PHE A 511 59.42 -32.13 -107.19
CA PHE A 511 58.86 -32.84 -108.33
C PHE A 511 59.16 -32.15 -109.68
N PHE A 512 58.78 -30.87 -109.81
CA PHE A 512 58.93 -30.13 -111.07
C PHE A 512 60.39 -29.84 -111.44
N GLY A 513 61.31 -29.83 -110.47
CA GLY A 513 62.75 -29.76 -110.76
C GLY A 513 63.23 -30.94 -111.60
N ARG A 514 62.90 -32.16 -111.15
CA ARG A 514 63.35 -33.42 -111.77
C ARG A 514 62.67 -33.68 -113.12
N LEU A 515 61.41 -33.29 -113.27
CA LEU A 515 60.68 -33.39 -114.54
C LEU A 515 61.29 -32.53 -115.66
N ARG A 516 61.92 -31.39 -115.33
CA ARG A 516 62.60 -30.52 -116.30
C ARG A 516 63.94 -31.08 -116.75
N GLU A 517 64.69 -31.67 -115.83
CA GLU A 517 66.07 -32.16 -116.05
C GLU A 517 66.17 -33.36 -117.02
N VAL A 518 65.05 -34.04 -117.29
CA VAL A 518 64.97 -35.24 -118.15
C VAL A 518 64.53 -34.93 -119.60
N LEU A 519 64.10 -33.70 -119.91
CA LEU A 519 63.43 -33.36 -121.19
C LEU A 519 64.11 -32.27 -122.04
N ASP A 520 65.21 -31.66 -121.58
CA ASP A 520 65.85 -30.54 -122.27
C ASP A 520 66.68 -30.96 -123.53
N ASP A 521 66.71 -32.26 -123.85
CA ASP A 521 67.65 -32.91 -124.79
C ASP A 521 66.94 -33.69 -125.94
N GLU A 522 65.63 -33.49 -126.15
CA GLU A 522 64.83 -34.17 -127.20
C GLU A 522 64.36 -33.21 -128.34
N ASP A 523 64.74 -33.53 -129.58
CA ASP A 523 64.38 -32.77 -130.79
C ASP A 523 62.86 -32.82 -131.07
N GLY A 524 62.17 -31.71 -130.84
CA GLY A 524 60.78 -31.48 -131.30
C GLY A 524 59.78 -31.03 -130.23
N ILE A 525 60.13 -31.17 -128.95
CA ILE A 525 59.31 -30.73 -127.81
C ILE A 525 59.79 -29.36 -127.34
N ARG A 526 58.87 -28.48 -126.92
CA ARG A 526 59.25 -27.25 -126.21
C ARG A 526 58.63 -27.19 -124.82
N VAL A 527 59.46 -26.96 -123.80
CA VAL A 527 59.03 -26.75 -122.42
C VAL A 527 58.85 -25.25 -122.18
N GLU A 528 57.63 -24.80 -121.87
CA GLU A 528 57.33 -23.39 -121.56
C GLU A 528 56.85 -23.26 -120.11
N GLY A 529 57.81 -23.35 -119.17
CA GLY A 529 57.60 -23.18 -117.73
C GLY A 529 57.12 -24.45 -117.02
N ASP A 530 55.81 -24.72 -117.10
CA ASP A 530 55.11 -25.85 -116.46
C ASP A 530 54.26 -26.69 -117.44
N ARG A 531 54.46 -26.47 -118.75
CA ARG A 531 53.75 -27.17 -119.83
C ARG A 531 54.70 -27.61 -120.95
N PHE A 532 54.30 -28.68 -121.63
CA PHE A 532 54.95 -29.22 -122.83
C PHE A 532 54.15 -28.84 -124.07
N VAL A 533 54.78 -28.16 -125.03
CA VAL A 533 54.12 -27.60 -126.21
C VAL A 533 54.55 -28.37 -127.47
N PHE A 534 53.55 -28.83 -128.22
CA PHE A 534 53.71 -29.63 -129.45
C PHE A 534 53.09 -28.91 -130.64
N SER A 535 53.87 -28.69 -131.69
CA SER A 535 53.38 -28.16 -132.97
C SER A 535 52.36 -29.12 -133.59
N SER A 536 51.15 -28.64 -133.88
CA SER A 536 50.05 -29.49 -134.37
C SER A 536 50.33 -30.16 -135.71
N GLU A 537 51.30 -29.67 -136.49
CA GLU A 537 51.68 -30.23 -137.80
C GLU A 537 52.57 -31.49 -137.66
N VAL A 538 53.22 -31.68 -136.51
CA VAL A 538 53.93 -32.92 -136.16
C VAL A 538 52.90 -33.99 -135.75
N LEU A 539 51.94 -33.58 -134.92
CA LEU A 539 50.94 -34.48 -134.33
C LEU A 539 49.81 -34.87 -135.29
N PHE A 540 49.35 -33.96 -136.17
CA PHE A 540 48.13 -34.15 -136.98
C PHE A 540 48.34 -33.75 -138.45
N PRO A 541 47.69 -34.43 -139.41
CA PRO A 541 47.54 -33.93 -140.77
C PRO A 541 46.78 -32.58 -140.83
N PRO A 542 46.99 -31.77 -141.89
CA PRO A 542 46.29 -30.50 -142.06
C PRO A 542 44.76 -30.65 -142.01
N ALA A 543 44.11 -29.80 -141.20
CA ALA A 543 42.66 -29.82 -140.91
C ALA A 543 42.07 -31.11 -140.30
N GLU A 544 42.88 -32.13 -139.98
CA GLU A 544 42.44 -33.37 -139.31
C GLU A 544 42.71 -33.34 -137.80
N ALA A 545 42.02 -34.21 -137.05
CA ALA A 545 42.25 -34.45 -135.62
C ALA A 545 42.60 -35.92 -135.29
N ALA A 546 42.82 -36.77 -136.29
CA ALA A 546 43.44 -38.08 -136.09
C ALA A 546 44.96 -37.90 -135.99
N LEU A 547 45.61 -38.53 -135.01
CA LEU A 547 47.07 -38.46 -134.89
C LEU A 547 47.75 -39.11 -136.09
N SER A 548 48.80 -38.47 -136.59
CA SER A 548 49.71 -39.07 -137.57
C SER A 548 50.55 -40.18 -136.90
N PRO A 549 51.12 -41.15 -137.65
CA PRO A 549 51.99 -42.17 -137.06
C PRO A 549 53.25 -41.60 -136.37
N SER A 550 53.74 -40.43 -136.81
CA SER A 550 54.77 -39.68 -136.10
C SER A 550 54.23 -39.01 -134.84
N GLY A 551 53.02 -38.44 -134.90
CA GLY A 551 52.35 -37.86 -133.75
C GLY A 551 52.07 -38.85 -132.63
N GLN A 552 51.68 -40.07 -132.98
CA GLN A 552 51.55 -41.20 -132.05
C GLN A 552 52.88 -41.48 -131.34
N ALA A 553 53.98 -41.59 -132.09
CA ALA A 553 55.31 -41.82 -131.53
C ALA A 553 55.79 -40.70 -130.58
N GLU A 554 55.54 -39.44 -130.91
CA GLU A 554 55.89 -38.31 -130.01
C GLU A 554 55.03 -38.29 -128.74
N VAL A 555 53.73 -38.59 -128.83
CA VAL A 555 52.86 -38.72 -127.64
C VAL A 555 53.26 -39.93 -126.78
N ALA A 556 53.72 -41.02 -127.39
CA ALA A 556 54.19 -42.21 -126.68
C ALA A 556 55.39 -41.94 -125.77
N LYS A 557 56.41 -41.19 -126.25
CA LYS A 557 57.56 -40.76 -125.43
C LYS A 557 57.12 -40.05 -124.14
N VAL A 558 56.16 -39.14 -124.29
CA VAL A 558 55.61 -38.33 -123.19
C VAL A 558 54.82 -39.21 -122.23
N ALA A 559 54.02 -40.16 -122.74
CA ALA A 559 53.27 -41.09 -121.93
C ALA A 559 54.16 -42.05 -121.11
N ASP A 560 55.23 -42.59 -121.70
CA ASP A 560 56.23 -43.40 -120.98
C ASP A 560 56.94 -42.60 -119.87
N LEU A 561 57.38 -41.37 -120.17
CA LEU A 561 57.99 -40.51 -119.15
C LEU A 561 57.00 -40.18 -118.01
N LEU A 562 55.75 -39.86 -118.35
CA LEU A 562 54.71 -39.60 -117.36
C LEU A 562 54.43 -40.85 -116.51
N GLN A 563 54.48 -42.07 -117.06
CA GLN A 563 54.35 -43.30 -116.27
C GLN A 563 55.53 -43.53 -115.34
N ARG A 564 56.76 -43.33 -115.82
CA ARG A 564 57.98 -43.45 -115.00
C ARG A 564 57.96 -42.50 -113.80
N ILE A 565 57.50 -41.26 -114.01
CA ILE A 565 57.47 -40.22 -112.98
C ILE A 565 56.21 -40.30 -112.08
N ALA A 566 55.06 -40.73 -112.61
CA ALA A 566 53.83 -40.92 -111.85
C ALA A 566 53.97 -41.93 -110.70
N ALA A 567 54.86 -42.93 -110.85
CA ALA A 567 55.14 -43.94 -109.84
C ALA A 567 55.83 -43.38 -108.58
N GLU A 568 56.39 -42.17 -108.63
CA GLU A 568 57.04 -41.50 -107.50
C GLU A 568 56.13 -40.50 -106.76
N ILE A 569 54.91 -40.25 -107.26
CA ILE A 569 53.99 -39.30 -106.65
C ILE A 569 53.15 -40.01 -105.57
N PRO A 570 53.11 -39.53 -104.32
CA PRO A 570 52.28 -40.12 -103.28
C PRO A 570 50.79 -40.20 -103.68
N PRO A 571 50.08 -41.30 -103.38
CA PRO A 571 48.68 -41.50 -103.78
C PRO A 571 47.71 -40.48 -103.17
N GLU A 572 48.13 -39.77 -102.12
CA GLU A 572 47.39 -38.68 -101.47
C GLU A 572 47.28 -37.42 -102.35
N ILE A 573 48.13 -37.27 -103.39
CA ILE A 573 48.13 -36.10 -104.27
C ILE A 573 47.18 -36.31 -105.47
N ASP A 574 46.14 -35.48 -105.53
CA ASP A 574 45.07 -35.55 -106.53
C ASP A 574 45.41 -34.76 -107.82
N TRP A 575 46.56 -35.10 -108.42
CA TRP A 575 47.02 -34.50 -109.68
C TRP A 575 46.32 -35.05 -110.92
N ILE A 576 46.24 -34.23 -111.98
CA ILE A 576 45.85 -34.61 -113.34
C ILE A 576 46.75 -33.93 -114.39
N ILE A 577 46.97 -34.59 -115.52
CA ILE A 577 47.54 -33.99 -116.73
C ILE A 577 46.40 -33.44 -117.58
N ARG A 578 46.48 -32.14 -117.86
CA ARG A 578 45.54 -31.39 -118.67
C ARG A 578 46.13 -31.19 -120.06
N VAL A 579 45.42 -31.66 -121.07
CA VAL A 579 45.78 -31.61 -122.49
C VAL A 579 44.93 -30.53 -123.14
N ASP A 580 45.57 -29.42 -123.51
CA ASP A 580 44.93 -28.19 -123.97
C ASP A 580 45.22 -27.99 -125.46
N GLY A 581 44.18 -27.99 -126.30
CA GLY A 581 44.29 -27.89 -127.75
C GLY A 581 44.00 -26.47 -128.27
N HIS A 582 44.74 -26.05 -129.29
CA HIS A 582 44.61 -24.72 -129.89
C HIS A 582 44.65 -24.75 -131.42
N THR A 583 44.09 -23.72 -132.06
CA THR A 583 44.17 -23.46 -133.51
C THR A 583 44.79 -22.09 -133.77
N ASP A 584 45.05 -21.80 -135.04
CA ASP A 584 45.14 -20.41 -135.51
C ASP A 584 43.75 -19.82 -135.81
N ASP A 585 43.76 -18.57 -136.28
CA ASP A 585 42.62 -17.70 -136.57
C ASP A 585 42.00 -17.89 -137.97
N THR A 586 42.52 -18.81 -138.80
CA THR A 586 41.92 -19.11 -140.10
C THR A 586 40.55 -19.78 -139.93
N PRO A 587 39.45 -19.20 -140.44
CA PRO A 587 38.13 -19.81 -140.28
C PRO A 587 37.99 -21.10 -141.09
N LEU A 588 37.48 -22.16 -140.45
CA LEU A 588 37.05 -23.37 -141.16
C LEU A 588 35.83 -23.06 -142.04
N SER A 589 35.68 -23.81 -143.14
CA SER A 589 34.62 -23.59 -144.14
C SER A 589 33.20 -23.98 -143.67
N GLY A 590 33.03 -24.51 -142.46
CA GLY A 590 31.76 -25.00 -141.91
C GLY A 590 31.17 -26.24 -142.61
N ALA A 591 31.75 -26.69 -143.73
CA ALA A 591 31.28 -27.81 -144.55
C ALA A 591 32.20 -29.05 -144.47
N GLY A 592 33.19 -29.04 -143.57
CA GLY A 592 34.08 -30.18 -143.29
C GLY A 592 33.62 -31.00 -142.07
N THR A 593 34.50 -31.87 -141.58
CA THR A 593 34.24 -32.76 -140.42
C THR A 593 34.01 -32.02 -139.10
N TYR A 594 34.55 -30.81 -138.97
CA TYR A 594 34.42 -29.94 -137.80
C TYR A 594 33.80 -28.61 -138.24
N ALA A 595 32.83 -28.10 -137.47
CA ALA A 595 32.12 -26.88 -137.84
C ALA A 595 32.94 -25.61 -137.58
N ASP A 596 33.78 -25.63 -136.54
CA ASP A 596 34.54 -24.48 -136.04
C ASP A 596 35.87 -24.89 -135.36
N ASN A 597 36.66 -23.89 -134.99
CA ASN A 597 37.97 -24.06 -134.36
C ASN A 597 37.91 -24.56 -132.90
N TRP A 598 36.79 -24.38 -132.17
CA TRP A 598 36.59 -25.02 -130.86
C TRP A 598 36.45 -26.53 -131.01
N GLN A 599 35.64 -26.99 -131.98
CA GLN A 599 35.47 -28.41 -132.26
C GLN A 599 36.77 -29.07 -132.73
N LEU A 600 37.53 -28.41 -133.62
CA LEU A 600 38.82 -28.94 -134.10
C LEU A 600 39.86 -29.05 -132.96
N SER A 601 40.01 -28.01 -132.14
CA SER A 601 40.95 -28.04 -131.00
C SER A 601 40.55 -29.06 -129.93
N GLN A 602 39.27 -29.11 -129.56
CA GLN A 602 38.75 -30.07 -128.58
C GLN A 602 38.88 -31.52 -129.08
N ALA A 603 38.63 -31.76 -130.37
CA ALA A 603 38.82 -33.08 -130.98
C ALA A 603 40.30 -33.49 -130.99
N ARG A 604 41.23 -32.58 -131.27
CA ARG A 604 42.68 -32.85 -131.24
C ARG A 604 43.17 -33.17 -129.83
N ALA A 605 42.80 -32.37 -128.83
CA ALA A 605 43.13 -32.65 -127.43
C ALA A 605 42.55 -34.00 -126.97
N LEU A 606 41.30 -34.29 -127.34
CA LEU A 606 40.65 -35.57 -127.04
C LEU A 606 41.33 -36.75 -127.75
N SER A 607 41.82 -36.59 -128.98
CA SER A 607 42.58 -37.65 -129.67
C SER A 607 43.92 -37.95 -128.99
N VAL A 608 44.63 -36.94 -128.46
CA VAL A 608 45.83 -37.16 -127.65
C VAL A 608 45.48 -37.90 -126.36
N VAL A 609 44.48 -37.44 -125.60
CA VAL A 609 44.03 -38.12 -124.37
C VAL A 609 43.58 -39.55 -124.65
N ARG A 610 42.79 -39.79 -125.71
CA ARG A 610 42.36 -41.15 -126.08
C ARG A 610 43.54 -42.04 -126.45
N TYR A 611 44.50 -41.56 -127.23
CA TYR A 611 45.71 -42.34 -127.53
C TYR A 611 46.51 -42.69 -126.27
N MET A 612 46.69 -41.71 -125.36
CA MET A 612 47.37 -41.92 -124.08
C MET A 612 46.64 -42.92 -123.16
N VAL A 613 45.31 -42.99 -123.21
CA VAL A 613 44.51 -43.95 -122.41
C VAL A 613 44.45 -45.33 -123.07
N GLU A 614 44.22 -45.39 -124.38
CA GLU A 614 43.85 -46.61 -125.10
C GLU A 614 45.06 -47.42 -125.60
N GLU A 615 46.14 -46.75 -126.00
CA GLU A 615 47.36 -47.39 -126.51
C GLU A 615 48.50 -47.36 -125.47
N GLU A 616 48.71 -46.22 -124.79
CA GLU A 616 49.81 -46.04 -123.82
C GLU A 616 49.44 -46.38 -122.36
N GLY A 617 48.15 -46.59 -122.06
CA GLY A 617 47.68 -47.09 -120.76
C GLY A 617 47.60 -46.10 -119.59
N ILE A 618 47.68 -44.78 -119.84
CA ILE A 618 47.52 -43.75 -118.80
C ILE A 618 46.12 -43.84 -118.16
N PRO A 619 45.99 -43.83 -116.81
CA PRO A 619 44.68 -43.86 -116.17
C PRO A 619 43.81 -42.65 -116.57
N PRO A 620 42.56 -42.84 -117.05
CA PRO A 620 41.74 -41.74 -117.56
C PRO A 620 41.33 -40.73 -116.48
N GLN A 621 41.40 -41.11 -115.19
CA GLN A 621 41.18 -40.18 -114.07
C GLN A 621 42.35 -39.19 -113.89
N ARG A 622 43.52 -39.47 -114.46
CA ARG A 622 44.71 -38.60 -114.46
C ARG A 622 44.82 -37.76 -115.74
N LEU A 623 43.81 -37.76 -116.62
CA LEU A 623 43.80 -37.00 -117.88
C LEU A 623 42.54 -36.15 -118.05
N SER A 624 42.70 -34.96 -118.63
CA SER A 624 41.61 -34.07 -119.04
C SER A 624 41.92 -33.44 -120.40
N ALA A 625 40.93 -33.31 -121.29
CA ALA A 625 41.10 -32.76 -122.63
C ALA A 625 40.25 -31.50 -122.82
N ASN A 626 40.88 -30.36 -123.11
CA ASN A 626 40.20 -29.09 -123.41
C ASN A 626 40.53 -28.63 -124.84
N GLY A 627 39.56 -28.06 -125.55
CA GLY A 627 39.82 -27.17 -126.69
C GLY A 627 39.68 -25.72 -126.28
N PHE A 628 40.58 -24.85 -126.75
CA PHE A 628 40.52 -23.39 -126.59
C PHE A 628 40.36 -22.62 -127.91
N GLY A 629 40.31 -23.34 -129.04
CA GLY A 629 40.26 -22.77 -130.39
C GLY A 629 41.38 -21.78 -130.66
N GLU A 630 41.02 -20.69 -131.34
CA GLU A 630 41.88 -19.55 -131.69
C GLU A 630 42.07 -18.54 -130.54
N TYR A 631 41.35 -18.68 -129.43
CA TYR A 631 41.19 -17.64 -128.39
C TYR A 631 42.35 -17.55 -127.39
N GLN A 632 43.38 -18.39 -127.54
CA GLN A 632 44.64 -18.31 -126.80
C GLN A 632 45.85 -18.43 -127.74
N PRO A 633 46.13 -17.41 -128.57
CA PRO A 633 47.31 -17.38 -129.42
C PRO A 633 48.56 -17.07 -128.59
N VAL A 634 49.62 -17.87 -128.76
CA VAL A 634 50.96 -17.57 -128.21
C VAL A 634 51.68 -16.51 -129.04
N ASN A 635 51.34 -16.39 -130.33
CA ASN A 635 51.90 -15.39 -131.22
C ASN A 635 50.75 -14.66 -131.96
N PRO A 636 50.41 -13.41 -131.57
CA PRO A 636 49.29 -12.67 -132.15
C PRO A 636 49.62 -11.97 -133.49
N ALA A 637 50.77 -12.26 -134.10
CA ALA A 637 51.11 -11.70 -135.41
C ALA A 637 50.37 -12.42 -136.55
N ASP A 638 49.92 -11.67 -137.56
CA ASP A 638 49.33 -12.25 -138.78
C ASP A 638 50.43 -12.70 -139.77
N THR A 639 51.11 -13.81 -139.44
CA THR A 639 52.08 -14.47 -140.35
C THR A 639 51.89 -15.99 -140.38
N PRO A 640 52.29 -16.70 -141.45
CA PRO A 640 52.19 -18.16 -141.52
C PRO A 640 52.88 -18.88 -140.37
N GLU A 641 54.02 -18.35 -139.90
CA GLU A 641 54.82 -18.89 -138.81
C GLU A 641 54.13 -18.70 -137.45
N ALA A 642 53.50 -17.54 -137.24
CA ALA A 642 52.72 -17.27 -136.04
C ALA A 642 51.46 -18.15 -135.97
N ARG A 643 50.76 -18.32 -137.09
CA ARG A 643 49.64 -19.28 -137.20
C ARG A 643 50.11 -20.72 -136.93
N ALA A 644 51.27 -21.13 -137.44
CA ALA A 644 51.85 -22.45 -137.15
C ALA A 644 52.19 -22.64 -135.65
N GLN A 645 52.63 -21.58 -134.97
CA GLN A 645 52.85 -21.60 -133.51
C GLN A 645 51.55 -21.64 -132.71
N ASN A 646 50.49 -20.98 -133.18
CA ASN A 646 49.18 -21.00 -132.51
C ASN A 646 48.50 -22.37 -132.62
N ARG A 647 48.65 -23.07 -133.77
CA ARG A 647 48.27 -24.48 -133.97
C ARG A 647 49.14 -25.42 -133.11
N ARG A 648 48.78 -25.62 -131.84
CA ARG A 648 49.56 -26.44 -130.89
C ARG A 648 48.67 -27.26 -129.96
N ILE A 649 49.27 -28.28 -129.34
CA ILE A 649 48.76 -28.93 -128.13
C ILE A 649 49.71 -28.60 -126.98
N GLU A 650 49.16 -28.24 -125.83
CA GLU A 650 49.90 -28.09 -124.56
C GLU A 650 49.53 -29.24 -123.62
N LEU A 651 50.50 -29.80 -122.89
CA LEU A 651 50.26 -30.74 -121.79
C LEU A 651 50.81 -30.14 -120.50
N LYS A 652 49.95 -29.98 -119.49
CA LYS A 652 50.28 -29.34 -118.20
C LYS A 652 49.81 -30.20 -117.02
N LEU A 653 50.62 -30.28 -115.96
CA LEU A 653 50.21 -30.88 -114.69
C LEU A 653 49.45 -29.86 -113.82
N THR A 654 48.39 -30.31 -113.16
CA THR A 654 47.58 -29.51 -112.21
C THR A 654 46.98 -30.40 -111.12
N GLU A 655 46.51 -29.81 -110.02
CA GLU A 655 45.54 -30.45 -109.11
C GLU A 655 44.16 -30.52 -109.78
N ARG A 656 43.30 -31.45 -109.33
CA ARG A 656 42.03 -31.85 -109.98
C ARG A 656 40.85 -30.90 -109.76
#